data_AF-A0A9P5ZRI7-F1
#
_entry.id   AF-A0A9P5ZRI7-F1
#
_cell.length_a   1.000
_cell.length_b   1.000
_cell.length_c   1.000
_cell.angle_alpha   90.00
_cell.angle_beta   90.00
_cell.angle_gamma   90.00
#
_symmetry.space_group_name_H-M   'P 1'
#
loop_
_entity.id
_entity.type
_entity.pdbx_description
1 polymer ?
#
loop_
_entity_poly.entity_id
_entity_poly.type
_entity_poly.pdbx_seq_one_letter_code
_entity_poly.pdbx_strand_id
1 'polypeptide(L)'
;MDRHTCIIIDRSNGEPLGFSFVSSVADPTVAELLDNIESGRPTAHNLAPSSVLYALPPEMATRQTSVRNLRRIRADWRQVMEDCTAHYTAERLSKIREAEKYSEDQVFMLSYCNVIEPERPIESNLYTVQEENLDCRGRIMPLTRPQATVVESIRRKIKPPSTSAKNEYLVHTQQATHPEAIYNGRPADLTGPSIAIYHPIFAKFQRGLSQTPLPGDISREDLDSASSFISLSTQYYTTEPERQYAISSVVEALLGPSFVFRQTCFRCGIISFEPDGHRLAKCGLFKRLEHGFSLMLSLIAEVRNGIGLGESDPIEQAEKAYLIVATAPELEKLRNRSCMPAFFLGISGPYITVSGAIYVDGVITERLTDFISLVPVLSPQAPLGYASAHDKLTYQIAHLFQCLRECLDQLAAEYLKMDPMDIVDERILLPAPHFSSFSNAHHEYKLTYLHRLFPSRSERTVFFAEAETVGQPVIDCIVKFASAYCADAHNIVHEAGAAPRLLYCEFVPSVGKFCVVTEFVPEQEGARLTPAGIQTLQNAVSALHARSYVFGDLRDANILVDGQGNPNLIDFDWSGIEGNVFYPMNINERIGWVTGVQAGGRIMRDHDVAMLRKFLGTQNQPAIFGNDATRLAAE
;
A
#
# COMPACT_ATOMS: atom_id res chain seq x y z
N MET A 1 -11.69 -8.11 46.54
CA MET A 1 -12.68 -7.09 46.18
C MET A 1 -13.47 -7.65 45.02
N ASP A 2 -14.75 -7.95 45.24
CA ASP A 2 -15.59 -8.53 44.20
C ASP A 2 -15.81 -7.46 43.12
N ARG A 3 -15.32 -7.72 41.92
CA ARG A 3 -15.54 -6.86 40.76
C ARG A 3 -16.77 -7.38 40.03
N HIS A 4 -17.82 -6.57 39.99
CA HIS A 4 -19.03 -6.91 39.26
C HIS A 4 -18.97 -6.29 37.86
N THR A 5 -19.19 -7.11 36.84
CA THR A 5 -19.29 -6.63 35.44
C THR A 5 -20.76 -6.54 35.04
N CYS A 6 -21.17 -5.42 34.47
CA CYS A 6 -22.53 -5.17 33.99
C CYS A 6 -22.58 -5.01 32.47
N ILE A 7 -23.51 -5.71 31.82
CA ILE A 7 -23.73 -5.65 30.36
C ILE A 7 -25.17 -5.19 30.11
N ILE A 8 -25.33 -4.22 29.20
CA ILE A 8 -26.63 -3.69 28.74
C ILE A 8 -26.96 -4.31 27.39
N ILE A 9 -28.09 -5.00 27.30
CA ILE A 9 -28.54 -5.72 26.10
C ILE A 9 -29.91 -5.19 25.65
N ASP A 10 -30.06 -4.98 24.35
CA ASP A 10 -31.34 -4.71 23.70
C ASP A 10 -32.17 -5.99 23.65
N ARG A 11 -33.31 -6.01 24.36
CA ARG A 11 -34.15 -7.21 24.46
C ARG A 11 -34.90 -7.55 23.17
N SER A 12 -35.07 -6.61 22.24
CA SER A 12 -35.84 -6.82 21.00
C SER A 12 -35.08 -7.68 19.98
N ASN A 13 -33.75 -7.54 19.95
CA ASN A 13 -32.87 -8.22 18.99
C ASN A 13 -31.74 -9.02 19.67
N GLY A 14 -31.53 -8.86 20.97
CA GLY A 14 -30.48 -9.53 21.74
C GLY A 14 -29.09 -8.90 21.56
N GLU A 15 -28.98 -7.70 20.99
CA GLU A 15 -27.70 -7.05 20.72
C GLU A 15 -27.13 -6.34 21.96
N PRO A 16 -25.82 -6.47 22.26
CA PRO A 16 -25.19 -5.72 23.32
C PRO A 16 -25.02 -4.24 22.93
N LEU A 17 -25.45 -3.35 23.81
CA LEU A 17 -25.38 -1.89 23.64
C LEU A 17 -24.23 -1.25 24.43
N GLY A 18 -23.72 -1.92 25.46
CA GLY A 18 -22.56 -1.45 26.24
C GLY A 18 -22.26 -2.30 27.48
N PHE A 19 -21.15 -2.02 28.16
CA PHE A 19 -20.81 -2.65 29.44
C PHE A 19 -20.03 -1.69 30.33
N SER A 20 -20.04 -1.96 31.64
CA SER A 20 -19.31 -1.20 32.66
C SER A 20 -18.85 -2.12 33.80
N PHE A 21 -17.81 -1.70 34.52
CA PHE A 21 -17.28 -2.41 35.70
C PHE A 21 -17.65 -1.63 36.96
N VAL A 22 -18.23 -2.32 37.95
CA VAL A 22 -18.59 -1.73 39.23
C VAL A 22 -17.73 -2.40 40.31
N SER A 23 -16.85 -1.61 40.93
CA SER A 23 -16.12 -2.06 42.13
C SER A 23 -17.00 -1.82 43.36
N SER A 24 -17.02 -2.75 44.32
CA SER A 24 -17.97 -2.80 45.43
C SER A 24 -17.82 -1.70 46.51
N VAL A 25 -17.37 -0.49 46.18
CA VAL A 25 -17.33 0.63 47.13
C VAL A 25 -17.86 1.89 46.43
N ALA A 26 -19.10 2.24 46.79
CA ALA A 26 -19.98 3.26 46.21
C ALA A 26 -20.72 2.83 44.93
N ASP A 27 -22.05 2.74 45.05
CA ASP A 27 -23.03 2.57 43.97
C ASP A 27 -22.85 3.76 43.00
N PRO A 28 -22.23 3.59 41.81
CA PRO A 28 -22.06 4.71 40.90
C PRO A 28 -23.45 5.09 40.40
N THR A 29 -23.88 6.31 40.70
CA THR A 29 -25.19 6.78 40.25
C THR A 29 -25.24 6.73 38.71
N VAL A 30 -26.38 6.31 38.16
CA VAL A 30 -26.64 6.21 36.70
C VAL A 30 -26.18 7.45 35.91
N ALA A 31 -26.12 8.61 36.56
CA ALA A 31 -25.56 9.85 36.03
C ALA A 31 -24.08 9.71 35.59
N GLU A 32 -23.21 9.09 36.37
CA GLU A 32 -21.79 8.90 36.01
C GLU A 32 -21.60 7.93 34.84
N LEU A 33 -22.52 6.97 34.68
CA LEU A 33 -22.49 5.99 33.60
C LEU A 33 -22.93 6.62 32.26
N LEU A 34 -23.84 7.60 32.31
CA LEU A 34 -24.31 8.35 31.14
C LEU A 34 -23.31 9.45 30.72
N ASP A 35 -22.69 10.16 31.68
CA ASP A 35 -21.71 11.22 31.40
C ASP A 35 -20.45 10.67 30.68
N ASN A 36 -20.08 9.41 30.96
CA ASN A 36 -18.98 8.71 30.28
C ASN A 36 -19.31 8.28 28.84
N ILE A 37 -20.58 8.05 28.53
CA ILE A 37 -21.04 7.72 27.16
C ILE A 37 -21.13 9.01 26.33
N GLU A 38 -21.63 10.11 26.92
CA GLU A 38 -21.78 11.40 26.23
C GLU A 38 -20.45 12.15 26.00
N SER A 39 -19.49 12.08 26.93
CA SER A 39 -18.29 12.94 26.88
C SER A 39 -17.12 12.41 26.03
N GLY A 40 -17.10 11.13 25.67
CA GLY A 40 -16.10 10.54 24.77
C GLY A 40 -14.62 10.77 25.15
N ARG A 41 -14.30 11.15 26.40
CA ARG A 41 -12.92 11.41 26.87
C ARG A 41 -12.53 10.41 27.95
N PRO A 42 -11.29 9.87 27.93
CA PRO A 42 -10.78 9.03 29.01
C PRO A 42 -10.32 9.94 30.15
N THR A 43 -11.09 10.03 31.23
CA THR A 43 -10.63 10.71 32.45
C THR A 43 -9.88 9.73 33.36
N ALA A 44 -8.67 10.14 33.68
CA ALA A 44 -7.70 9.41 34.48
C ALA A 44 -8.18 9.27 35.94
N HIS A 45 -8.52 8.06 36.35
CA HIS A 45 -8.39 7.64 37.74
C HIS A 45 -7.69 6.28 37.81
N ASN A 46 -6.56 6.31 38.52
CA ASN A 46 -5.63 5.21 38.76
C ASN A 46 -6.34 3.89 39.13
N LEU A 47 -6.04 2.81 38.40
CA LEU A 47 -6.14 1.45 38.94
C LEU A 47 -4.94 0.59 38.47
N ALA A 48 -4.46 -0.20 39.42
CA ALA A 48 -3.15 -0.80 39.62
C ALA A 48 -2.69 -1.85 38.57
N PRO A 49 -1.39 -2.27 38.57
CA PRO A 49 -0.80 -3.14 37.57
C PRO A 49 -1.27 -4.60 37.69
N SER A 50 -1.04 -5.32 36.59
CA SER A 50 -1.43 -6.70 36.32
C SER A 50 -1.19 -7.69 37.46
N SER A 51 -2.24 -8.40 37.85
CA SER A 51 -2.23 -9.86 37.79
C SER A 51 -3.64 -10.37 38.11
N VAL A 52 -4.08 -11.27 37.23
CA VAL A 52 -5.15 -12.25 37.38
C VAL A 52 -6.58 -11.81 37.01
N LEU A 53 -7.20 -12.67 36.19
CA LEU A 53 -8.63 -12.90 36.00
C LEU A 53 -8.76 -14.05 34.98
N TYR A 54 -8.94 -15.27 35.49
CA TYR A 54 -9.45 -16.40 34.70
C TYR A 54 -10.87 -16.70 35.16
N ALA A 55 -11.84 -16.41 34.28
CA ALA A 55 -13.07 -17.17 34.00
C ALA A 55 -14.18 -16.25 33.46
N LEU A 56 -13.94 -15.70 32.28
CA LEU A 56 -14.94 -15.54 31.21
C LEU A 56 -14.34 -16.22 29.96
N PRO A 57 -15.14 -16.63 28.96
CA PRO A 57 -14.60 -17.32 27.78
C PRO A 57 -13.40 -16.55 27.21
N PRO A 58 -12.33 -17.24 26.75
CA PRO A 58 -11.00 -16.63 26.49
C PRO A 58 -11.02 -15.40 25.57
N GLU A 59 -12.07 -15.20 24.80
CA GLU A 59 -12.24 -14.12 23.83
C GLU A 59 -12.74 -12.78 24.43
N MET A 60 -13.27 -12.75 25.66
CA MET A 60 -13.92 -11.54 26.20
C MET A 60 -13.07 -10.69 27.15
N ALA A 61 -11.96 -11.21 27.69
CA ALA A 61 -11.38 -10.63 28.91
C ALA A 61 -10.23 -9.61 28.73
N THR A 62 -9.80 -9.27 27.51
CA THR A 62 -8.51 -8.54 27.33
C THR A 62 -8.58 -7.16 26.69
N ARG A 63 -9.74 -6.51 26.57
CA ARG A 63 -9.80 -5.19 25.92
C ARG A 63 -10.68 -4.22 26.69
N GLN A 64 -10.27 -2.95 26.74
CA GLN A 64 -11.23 -1.84 26.78
C GLN A 64 -12.09 -1.97 25.52
N THR A 65 -13.13 -2.77 25.59
CA THR A 65 -13.97 -3.11 24.45
C THR A 65 -14.92 -1.92 24.22
N SER A 66 -14.94 -1.35 23.03
CA SER A 66 -16.01 -0.42 22.64
C SER A 66 -17.25 -1.21 22.24
N VAL A 67 -18.44 -0.61 22.27
CA VAL A 67 -19.72 -1.23 21.84
C VAL A 67 -19.61 -1.89 20.46
N ARG A 68 -18.82 -1.29 19.54
CA ARG A 68 -18.55 -1.83 18.20
C ARG A 68 -17.81 -3.17 18.21
N ASN A 69 -17.02 -3.46 19.23
CA ASN A 69 -16.26 -4.69 19.33
C ASN A 69 -17.07 -5.82 19.98
N LEU A 70 -18.04 -5.51 20.86
CA LEU A 70 -18.98 -6.50 21.40
C LEU A 70 -19.87 -7.11 20.30
N ARG A 71 -20.32 -6.30 19.34
CA ARG A 71 -21.09 -6.76 18.18
C ARG A 71 -20.32 -7.65 17.21
N ARG A 72 -18.99 -7.72 17.33
CA ARG A 72 -18.12 -8.59 16.52
C ARG A 72 -17.88 -9.95 17.16
N ILE A 73 -18.27 -10.12 18.43
CA ILE A 73 -18.14 -11.40 19.14
C ILE A 73 -19.29 -12.31 18.67
N ARG A 74 -18.95 -13.47 18.10
CA ARG A 74 -19.91 -14.52 17.69
C ARG A 74 -20.44 -15.29 18.93
N ALA A 75 -21.03 -14.58 19.88
CA ALA A 75 -21.75 -15.20 21.00
C ALA A 75 -23.24 -15.30 20.67
N ASP A 76 -23.90 -16.38 21.10
CA ASP A 76 -25.36 -16.43 21.13
C ASP A 76 -25.84 -15.63 22.34
N TRP A 77 -26.02 -14.33 22.13
CA TRP A 77 -26.40 -13.41 23.19
C TRP A 77 -27.77 -13.75 23.81
N ARG A 78 -28.62 -14.52 23.13
CA ARG A 78 -29.86 -15.05 23.75
C ARG A 78 -29.57 -16.07 24.82
N GLN A 79 -28.61 -16.98 24.60
CA GLN A 79 -28.18 -17.94 25.61
C GLN A 79 -27.54 -17.24 26.81
N VAL A 80 -26.72 -16.21 26.55
CA VAL A 80 -26.16 -15.35 27.61
C VAL A 80 -27.28 -14.67 28.41
N MET A 81 -28.38 -14.27 27.77
CA MET A 81 -29.54 -13.72 28.48
C MET A 81 -30.25 -14.74 29.38
N GLU A 82 -30.30 -16.02 28.98
CA GLU A 82 -30.92 -17.11 29.75
C GLU A 82 -30.07 -17.52 30.96
N ASP A 83 -28.75 -17.50 30.83
CA ASP A 83 -27.80 -17.94 31.87
C ASP A 83 -27.57 -16.88 32.98
N CYS A 84 -28.03 -15.65 32.76
CA CYS A 84 -27.81 -14.52 33.66
C CYS A 84 -28.96 -14.32 34.67
N THR A 85 -28.62 -14.09 35.95
CA THR A 85 -29.62 -13.81 36.99
C THR A 85 -30.03 -12.32 36.97
N ALA A 86 -31.23 -12.01 36.48
CA ALA A 86 -31.68 -10.63 36.31
C ALA A 86 -32.13 -9.95 37.63
N HIS A 87 -31.64 -8.73 37.89
CA HIS A 87 -32.21 -7.81 38.88
C HIS A 87 -32.72 -6.55 38.16
N TYR A 88 -34.02 -6.27 38.27
CA TYR A 88 -34.66 -5.08 37.70
C TYR A 88 -35.35 -4.26 38.80
N THR A 89 -35.20 -2.93 38.75
CA THR A 89 -36.12 -2.01 39.43
C THR A 89 -36.58 -0.94 38.44
N ALA A 90 -37.89 -0.69 38.40
CA ALA A 90 -38.55 0.13 37.39
C ALA A 90 -38.03 1.59 37.33
N GLU A 91 -37.49 2.10 38.43
CA GLU A 91 -37.00 3.47 38.57
C GLU A 91 -35.68 3.73 37.82
N ARG A 92 -34.79 2.73 37.70
CA ARG A 92 -33.52 2.87 36.97
C ARG A 92 -33.71 2.87 35.45
N LEU A 93 -34.79 2.27 34.96
CA LEU A 93 -35.10 2.17 33.52
C LEU A 93 -35.77 3.42 32.95
N SER A 94 -36.52 4.21 33.75
CA SER A 94 -37.20 5.40 33.24
C SER A 94 -36.21 6.52 32.84
N LYS A 95 -35.12 6.68 33.58
CA LYS A 95 -34.11 7.72 33.32
C LYS A 95 -33.30 7.48 32.04
N ILE A 96 -33.03 6.22 31.69
CA ILE A 96 -32.34 5.84 30.44
C ILE A 96 -33.24 6.11 29.23
N ARG A 97 -34.56 5.94 29.38
CA ARG A 97 -35.55 6.20 28.30
C ARG A 97 -35.65 7.68 27.94
N GLU A 98 -35.55 8.58 28.91
CA GLU A 98 -35.65 10.03 28.70
C GLU A 98 -34.42 10.63 27.99
N ALA A 99 -33.21 10.11 28.23
CA ALA A 99 -31.98 10.67 27.67
C ALA A 99 -31.85 10.48 26.14
N GLU A 100 -32.36 9.37 25.60
CA GLU A 100 -32.04 8.93 24.23
C GLU A 100 -33.28 8.68 23.33
N LYS A 101 -34.50 8.98 23.82
CA LYS A 101 -35.78 8.86 23.07
C LYS A 101 -36.11 7.45 22.54
N TYR A 102 -35.83 6.40 23.32
CA TYR A 102 -36.22 5.02 23.01
C TYR A 102 -37.72 4.76 23.28
N SER A 103 -38.36 3.86 22.53
CA SER A 103 -39.81 3.55 22.68
C SER A 103 -40.11 2.64 23.88
N GLU A 104 -41.36 2.60 24.37
CA GLU A 104 -41.76 1.82 25.56
C GLU A 104 -41.42 0.32 25.47
N ASP A 105 -41.35 -0.23 24.26
CA ASP A 105 -41.07 -1.64 23.99
C ASP A 105 -39.57 -2.01 24.00
N GLN A 106 -38.67 -1.02 24.06
CA GLN A 106 -37.23 -1.23 24.20
C GLN A 106 -36.87 -1.33 25.70
N VAL A 107 -36.88 -2.56 26.24
CA VAL A 107 -36.54 -2.84 27.63
C VAL A 107 -35.09 -3.31 27.74
N PHE A 108 -34.33 -2.74 28.68
CA PHE A 108 -32.90 -3.00 28.91
C PHE A 108 -32.70 -4.04 30.03
N MET A 109 -31.71 -4.92 29.88
CA MET A 109 -31.32 -5.89 30.92
C MET A 109 -29.91 -5.61 31.43
N LEU A 110 -29.71 -5.70 32.75
CA LEU A 110 -28.42 -5.59 33.46
C LEU A 110 -28.07 -6.95 34.06
N SER A 111 -26.99 -7.58 33.60
CA SER A 111 -26.46 -8.84 34.15
C SER A 111 -25.24 -8.61 35.07
N TYR A 112 -25.02 -9.47 36.07
CA TYR A 112 -23.88 -9.44 37.01
C TYR A 112 -23.09 -10.77 36.97
N CYS A 113 -21.76 -10.74 36.89
CA CYS A 113 -20.88 -11.93 37.00
C CYS A 113 -19.67 -11.71 37.94
N ASN A 114 -19.22 -12.75 38.66
CA ASN A 114 -18.10 -12.77 39.65
C ASN A 114 -16.99 -13.75 39.23
N VAL A 115 -15.70 -13.44 39.43
CA VAL A 115 -14.54 -14.29 39.04
C VAL A 115 -13.40 -14.27 40.09
N ILE A 116 -12.74 -15.42 40.33
CA ILE A 116 -11.66 -15.67 41.35
C ILE A 116 -10.30 -15.97 40.67
N GLU A 117 -9.18 -15.66 41.33
CA GLU A 117 -7.79 -15.60 40.79
C GLU A 117 -6.82 -16.71 41.30
N PRO A 118 -5.81 -17.17 40.50
CA PRO A 118 -4.51 -17.67 41.02
C PRO A 118 -3.23 -16.98 40.44
N GLU A 119 -2.11 -17.12 41.17
CA GLU A 119 -1.03 -16.12 41.40
C GLU A 119 0.20 -16.02 40.43
N ARG A 120 0.74 -14.76 40.34
CA ARG A 120 2.15 -14.27 40.12
C ARG A 120 2.73 -13.98 38.69
N PRO A 121 3.69 -13.02 38.54
CA PRO A 121 3.45 -11.75 37.82
C PRO A 121 4.29 -11.51 36.53
N ILE A 122 3.83 -10.57 35.70
CA ILE A 122 4.40 -10.16 34.40
C ILE A 122 5.07 -8.79 34.50
N GLU A 123 6.28 -8.65 33.93
CA GLU A 123 6.87 -7.36 33.55
C GLU A 123 6.23 -6.83 32.26
N SER A 124 5.86 -5.55 32.32
CA SER A 124 5.07 -4.78 31.34
C SER A 124 5.70 -4.64 29.97
N ASN A 125 4.89 -4.79 28.90
CA ASN A 125 5.02 -4.01 27.66
C ASN A 125 3.65 -3.85 26.98
N LEU A 126 3.27 -2.59 26.74
CA LEU A 126 2.11 -2.17 25.94
C LEU A 126 2.38 -2.45 24.46
N TYR A 127 1.51 -3.20 23.80
CA TYR A 127 1.56 -3.42 22.36
C TYR A 127 0.57 -2.52 21.61
N THR A 128 1.11 -1.75 20.68
CA THR A 128 0.41 -1.17 19.52
C THR A 128 0.13 -2.30 18.53
N VAL A 129 -1.11 -2.43 18.06
CA VAL A 129 -1.53 -3.43 17.06
C VAL A 129 -0.79 -3.15 15.74
N GLN A 130 0.13 -4.03 15.36
CA GLN A 130 0.66 -4.11 14.00
C GLN A 130 -0.11 -5.17 13.22
N GLU A 131 -0.43 -4.86 11.97
CA GLU A 131 -0.88 -5.84 10.96
C GLU A 131 0.28 -6.80 10.67
N GLU A 132 0.44 -7.80 11.51
CA GLU A 132 1.34 -8.92 11.30
C GLU A 132 0.59 -10.07 10.61
N ASN A 133 1.19 -10.53 9.51
CA ASN A 133 0.99 -11.80 8.80
C ASN A 133 -0.43 -12.31 8.60
N LEU A 134 -1.04 -11.88 7.49
CA LEU A 134 -1.80 -12.85 6.70
C LEU A 134 -0.81 -13.91 6.19
N ASP A 135 -0.77 -15.01 6.91
CA ASP A 135 -0.20 -16.27 6.47
C ASP A 135 -0.96 -16.75 5.22
N CYS A 136 -0.51 -16.32 4.04
CA CYS A 136 -1.06 -16.73 2.75
C CYS A 136 -0.51 -18.10 2.29
N ARG A 137 0.25 -18.80 3.14
CA ARG A 137 1.15 -19.92 2.77
C ARG A 137 0.46 -21.23 2.35
N GLY A 138 -0.88 -21.32 2.46
CA GLY A 138 -1.62 -22.55 2.10
C GLY A 138 -2.85 -22.36 1.21
N ARG A 139 -3.27 -21.12 0.91
CA ARG A 139 -4.44 -20.89 0.07
C ARG A 139 -4.22 -19.73 -0.88
N ILE A 140 -4.29 -20.01 -2.17
CA ILE A 140 -4.58 -19.02 -3.21
C ILE A 140 -6.02 -18.52 -2.96
N MET A 141 -6.18 -17.66 -1.95
CA MET A 141 -7.42 -16.93 -1.71
C MET A 141 -7.30 -15.61 -2.45
N PRO A 142 -8.32 -15.16 -3.21
CA PRO A 142 -8.33 -13.80 -3.72
C PRO A 142 -8.36 -12.85 -2.52
N LEU A 143 -7.20 -12.28 -2.18
CA LEU A 143 -7.00 -11.34 -1.06
C LEU A 143 -7.72 -10.00 -1.25
N THR A 144 -8.41 -9.83 -2.38
CA THR A 144 -9.06 -8.58 -2.76
C THR A 144 -10.48 -8.51 -2.22
N ARG A 145 -10.79 -7.47 -1.44
CA ARG A 145 -12.17 -6.97 -1.42
C ARG A 145 -12.58 -6.69 -2.87
N PRO A 146 -13.80 -7.05 -3.32
CA PRO A 146 -14.19 -6.78 -4.69
C PRO A 146 -14.04 -5.29 -4.99
N GLN A 147 -13.32 -4.93 -6.06
CA GLN A 147 -13.02 -3.55 -6.46
C GLN A 147 -14.27 -2.64 -6.42
N ALA A 148 -15.42 -3.18 -6.79
CA ALA A 148 -16.73 -2.53 -6.73
C ALA A 148 -17.14 -2.05 -5.31
N THR A 149 -16.82 -2.82 -4.26
CA THR A 149 -17.16 -2.46 -2.86
C THR A 149 -16.32 -1.29 -2.34
N VAL A 150 -15.06 -1.20 -2.75
CA VAL A 150 -14.15 -0.10 -2.38
C VAL A 150 -14.58 1.18 -3.08
N VAL A 151 -14.82 1.11 -4.39
CA VAL A 151 -15.29 2.25 -5.21
C VAL A 151 -16.58 2.85 -4.65
N GLU A 152 -17.57 2.02 -4.33
CA GLU A 152 -18.84 2.50 -3.79
C GLU A 152 -18.67 3.15 -2.41
N SER A 153 -17.78 2.61 -1.57
CA SER A 153 -17.47 3.23 -0.28
C SER A 153 -16.80 4.60 -0.42
N ILE A 154 -15.93 4.77 -1.42
CA ILE A 154 -15.27 6.06 -1.71
C ILE A 154 -16.31 7.07 -2.18
N ARG A 155 -17.13 6.71 -3.19
CA ARG A 155 -18.13 7.60 -3.79
C ARG A 155 -19.12 8.20 -2.78
N ARG A 156 -19.48 7.45 -1.74
CA ARG A 156 -20.43 7.92 -0.71
C ARG A 156 -19.88 9.01 0.21
N LYS A 157 -18.57 9.12 0.34
CA LYS A 157 -17.92 9.94 1.37
C LYS A 157 -17.00 11.02 0.80
N ILE A 158 -16.52 10.82 -0.42
CA ILE A 158 -15.50 11.66 -1.03
C ILE A 158 -15.97 13.11 -1.19
N LYS A 159 -15.10 14.03 -0.79
CA LYS A 159 -15.29 15.48 -0.85
C LYS A 159 -14.58 16.04 -2.09
N PRO A 160 -14.90 17.28 -2.52
CA PRO A 160 -14.13 17.96 -3.57
C PRO A 160 -12.62 17.94 -3.27
N PRO A 161 -11.74 17.89 -4.29
CA PRO A 161 -10.29 17.80 -4.11
C PRO A 161 -9.71 18.89 -3.22
N SER A 162 -10.15 20.14 -3.42
CA SER A 162 -9.72 21.30 -2.62
C SER A 162 -10.05 21.19 -1.12
N THR A 163 -11.01 20.35 -0.75
CA THR A 163 -11.33 20.05 0.66
C THR A 163 -10.64 18.77 1.14
N SER A 164 -10.69 17.70 0.36
CA SER A 164 -10.14 16.39 0.78
C SER A 164 -8.61 16.32 0.76
N ALA A 165 -7.94 17.25 0.10
CA ALA A 165 -6.49 17.40 0.11
C ALA A 165 -5.97 18.28 1.25
N LYS A 166 -6.84 18.90 2.05
CA LYS A 166 -6.40 19.66 3.23
C LYS A 166 -5.79 18.71 4.26
N ASN A 167 -4.72 19.14 4.92
CA ASN A 167 -4.03 18.31 5.91
C ASN A 167 -4.95 17.83 7.04
N GLU A 168 -5.90 18.68 7.49
CA GLU A 168 -6.91 18.30 8.50
C GLU A 168 -7.77 17.10 8.07
N TYR A 169 -8.00 16.91 6.77
CA TYR A 169 -8.74 15.79 6.21
C TYR A 169 -7.84 14.58 5.98
N LEU A 170 -6.61 14.81 5.50
CA LEU A 170 -5.63 13.75 5.21
C LEU A 170 -5.21 12.99 6.48
N VAL A 171 -5.09 13.67 7.63
CA VAL A 171 -4.80 13.02 8.93
C VAL A 171 -5.78 11.88 9.27
N HIS A 172 -7.03 12.00 8.82
CA HIS A 172 -8.06 10.99 9.08
C HIS A 172 -8.25 9.99 7.94
N THR A 173 -7.90 10.36 6.71
CA THR A 173 -8.16 9.55 5.51
C THR A 173 -6.95 8.80 4.98
N GLN A 174 -5.73 9.22 5.30
CA GLN A 174 -4.49 8.52 4.95
C GLN A 174 -4.15 7.48 6.02
N GLN A 175 -4.98 6.43 6.08
CA GLN A 175 -4.80 5.26 6.93
C GLN A 175 -5.03 4.02 6.08
N ALA A 176 -4.23 2.95 6.24
CA ALA A 176 -4.28 1.77 5.35
C ALA A 176 -5.68 1.14 5.25
N THR A 177 -6.46 1.20 6.34
CA THR A 177 -7.82 0.68 6.43
C THR A 177 -8.89 1.59 5.80
N HIS A 178 -8.53 2.83 5.46
CA HIS A 178 -9.46 3.81 4.92
C HIS A 178 -9.60 3.66 3.39
N PRO A 179 -10.83 3.60 2.84
CA PRO A 179 -11.04 3.41 1.40
C PRO A 179 -10.45 4.52 0.52
N GLU A 180 -10.43 5.75 1.01
CA GLU A 180 -9.90 6.93 0.28
C GLU A 180 -8.38 7.11 0.41
N ALA A 181 -7.69 6.21 1.12
CA ALA A 181 -6.25 6.27 1.29
C ALA A 181 -5.55 6.12 -0.05
N ILE A 182 -4.61 7.02 -0.31
CA ILE A 182 -3.80 7.06 -1.52
C ILE A 182 -2.41 6.57 -1.13
N TYR A 183 -1.91 5.56 -1.85
CA TYR A 183 -0.61 4.98 -1.53
C TYR A 183 0.47 5.78 -2.24
N ASN A 184 0.86 6.89 -1.60
CA ASN A 184 1.84 7.86 -2.07
C ASN A 184 3.12 7.89 -1.21
N GLY A 185 3.25 6.95 -0.27
CA GLY A 185 4.33 6.87 0.72
C GLY A 185 4.18 7.81 1.92
N ARG A 186 3.01 8.43 2.10
CA ARG A 186 2.72 9.32 3.24
C ARG A 186 1.39 8.95 3.94
N PRO A 187 1.44 8.39 5.17
CA PRO A 187 2.63 7.94 5.91
C PRO A 187 3.35 6.75 5.25
N ALA A 188 4.53 6.39 5.77
CA ALA A 188 5.42 5.40 5.13
C ALA A 188 4.77 4.01 4.94
N ASP A 189 3.80 3.64 5.78
CA ASP A 189 2.98 2.44 5.66
C ASP A 189 2.00 2.48 4.46
N LEU A 190 1.78 3.65 3.86
CA LEU A 190 1.04 3.82 2.60
C LEU A 190 1.97 3.91 1.38
N THR A 191 3.11 3.21 1.41
CA THR A 191 3.95 3.09 0.22
C THR A 191 3.42 1.98 -0.67
N GLY A 192 3.08 2.34 -1.90
CA GLY A 192 2.59 1.40 -2.91
C GLY A 192 3.72 0.73 -3.70
N PRO A 193 3.40 -0.26 -4.55
CA PRO A 193 4.35 -0.79 -5.52
C PRO A 193 4.74 0.29 -6.53
N SER A 194 5.92 0.18 -7.15
CA SER A 194 6.30 1.12 -8.20
C SER A 194 5.30 1.07 -9.35
N ILE A 195 4.84 2.25 -9.78
CA ILE A 195 3.81 2.37 -10.82
C ILE A 195 4.33 1.93 -12.19
N ALA A 196 5.65 1.96 -12.39
CA ALA A 196 6.31 1.46 -13.60
C ALA A 196 6.08 -0.04 -13.83
N ILE A 197 5.79 -0.83 -12.80
CA ILE A 197 5.46 -2.26 -12.95
C ILE A 197 4.20 -2.46 -13.81
N TYR A 198 3.22 -1.59 -13.68
CA TYR A 198 1.94 -1.69 -14.39
C TYR A 198 1.94 -0.96 -15.72
N HIS A 199 2.76 0.07 -15.87
CA HIS A 199 2.79 0.84 -17.10
C HIS A 199 4.18 1.36 -17.46
N PRO A 200 4.72 1.04 -18.65
CA PRO A 200 6.08 1.39 -19.04
C PRO A 200 6.30 2.91 -19.23
N ILE A 201 5.22 3.69 -19.31
CA ILE A 201 5.30 5.14 -19.54
C ILE A 201 6.08 5.87 -18.44
N PHE A 202 6.01 5.39 -17.19
CA PHE A 202 6.65 6.05 -16.06
C PHE A 202 8.17 5.84 -16.10
N ALA A 203 8.61 4.61 -16.36
CA ALA A 203 10.02 4.31 -16.59
C ALA A 203 10.55 4.98 -17.88
N LYS A 204 9.71 5.16 -18.91
CA LYS A 204 10.07 5.96 -20.09
C LYS A 204 10.33 7.41 -19.70
N PHE A 205 9.43 8.05 -18.94
CA PHE A 205 9.59 9.43 -18.49
C PHE A 205 10.86 9.61 -17.65
N GLN A 206 11.07 8.76 -16.63
CA GLN A 206 12.26 8.84 -15.76
C GLN A 206 13.57 8.62 -16.52
N ARG A 207 13.60 7.66 -17.47
CA ARG A 207 14.77 7.44 -18.33
C ARG A 207 15.00 8.58 -19.32
N GLY A 208 13.93 9.18 -19.84
CA GLY A 208 14.03 10.39 -20.65
C GLY A 208 14.72 11.49 -19.86
N LEU A 209 14.20 11.80 -18.67
CA LEU A 209 14.77 12.85 -17.80
C LEU A 209 16.23 12.64 -17.39
N SER A 210 16.68 11.38 -17.23
CA SER A 210 18.07 11.10 -16.84
C SER A 210 19.07 11.26 -17.97
N GLN A 211 18.60 11.34 -19.22
CA GLN A 211 19.43 11.61 -20.39
C GLN A 211 19.72 13.10 -20.51
N THR A 212 20.93 13.44 -20.94
CA THR A 212 21.27 14.83 -21.26
C THR A 212 20.87 15.11 -22.70
N PRO A 213 20.01 16.10 -22.97
CA PRO A 213 19.63 16.44 -24.33
C PRO A 213 20.85 16.97 -25.10
N LEU A 214 21.04 16.50 -26.34
CA LEU A 214 22.07 17.01 -27.25
C LEU A 214 21.65 18.37 -27.82
N PRO A 215 22.61 19.21 -28.23
CA PRO A 215 22.30 20.44 -28.96
C PRO A 215 21.50 20.16 -30.23
N GLY A 216 20.27 20.65 -30.29
CA GLY A 216 19.33 20.43 -31.41
C GLY A 216 18.18 19.47 -31.09
N ASP A 217 18.25 18.71 -29.98
CA ASP A 217 17.17 17.80 -29.56
C ASP A 217 15.92 18.54 -29.06
N ILE A 218 16.12 19.77 -28.58
CA ILE A 218 15.06 20.65 -28.09
C ILE A 218 14.86 21.78 -29.09
N SER A 219 13.60 22.01 -29.47
CA SER A 219 13.22 23.08 -30.39
C SER A 219 13.54 24.46 -29.80
N ARG A 220 13.77 25.44 -30.69
CA ARG A 220 14.04 26.81 -30.23
C ARG A 220 12.82 27.39 -29.51
N GLU A 221 11.63 27.06 -29.99
CA GLU A 221 10.35 27.45 -29.42
C GLU A 221 10.16 26.89 -28.00
N ASP A 222 10.53 25.63 -27.75
CA ASP A 222 10.50 25.03 -26.42
C ASP A 222 11.51 25.69 -25.47
N LEU A 223 12.71 26.03 -25.96
CA LEU A 223 13.72 26.74 -25.17
C LEU A 223 13.26 28.16 -24.80
N ASP A 224 12.70 28.92 -25.75
CA ASP A 224 12.20 30.27 -25.50
C ASP A 224 10.99 30.24 -24.54
N SER A 225 10.12 29.24 -24.67
CA SER A 225 8.98 29.03 -23.76
C SER A 225 9.43 28.63 -22.35
N ALA A 226 10.43 27.74 -22.22
CA ALA A 226 11.01 27.36 -20.94
C ALA A 226 11.69 28.54 -20.24
N SER A 227 12.46 29.35 -20.99
CA SER A 227 13.07 30.58 -20.47
C SER A 227 12.02 31.57 -19.96
N SER A 228 10.91 31.72 -20.69
CA SER A 228 9.80 32.57 -20.29
C SER A 228 9.09 32.01 -19.05
N PHE A 229 8.85 30.70 -19.00
CA PHE A 229 8.26 30.01 -17.85
C PHE A 229 9.11 30.18 -16.58
N ILE A 230 10.43 30.05 -16.67
CA ILE A 230 11.36 30.32 -15.57
C ILE A 230 11.22 31.77 -15.09
N SER A 231 11.22 32.72 -16.02
CA SER A 231 11.15 34.15 -15.71
C SER A 231 9.82 34.57 -15.08
N LEU A 232 8.71 33.94 -15.49
CA LEU A 232 7.37 34.23 -14.95
C LEU A 232 7.14 33.51 -13.61
N SER A 233 7.60 32.27 -13.46
CA SER A 233 7.36 31.48 -12.25
C SER A 233 8.17 31.97 -11.04
N THR A 234 9.28 32.67 -11.29
CA THR A 234 10.12 33.30 -10.25
C THR A 234 9.60 34.64 -9.74
N GLN A 235 8.56 35.20 -10.37
CA GLN A 235 7.90 36.42 -9.90
C GLN A 235 6.94 36.15 -8.74
N TYR A 236 6.70 37.20 -7.95
CA TYR A 236 5.66 37.23 -6.92
C TYR A 236 4.36 37.79 -7.51
N TYR A 237 3.24 37.21 -7.10
CA TYR A 237 1.90 37.59 -7.53
C TYR A 237 1.03 37.86 -6.30
N THR A 238 0.05 38.74 -6.43
CA THR A 238 -0.85 39.09 -5.31
C THR A 238 -1.84 37.95 -5.05
N THR A 239 -2.31 37.29 -6.12
CA THR A 239 -3.31 36.23 -6.06
C THR A 239 -2.91 35.01 -6.90
N GLU A 240 -3.46 33.84 -6.60
CA GLU A 240 -3.19 32.62 -7.37
C GLU A 240 -3.73 32.71 -8.81
N PRO A 241 -4.92 33.28 -9.07
CA PRO A 241 -5.39 33.52 -10.44
C PRO A 241 -4.46 34.41 -11.27
N GLU A 242 -3.83 35.44 -10.69
CA GLU A 242 -2.82 36.26 -11.38
C GLU A 242 -1.62 35.44 -11.81
N ARG A 243 -1.08 34.60 -10.92
CA ARG A 243 0.02 33.68 -11.24
C ARG A 243 -0.38 32.71 -12.34
N GLN A 244 -1.54 32.07 -12.20
CA GLN A 244 -2.06 31.11 -13.18
C GLN A 244 -2.19 31.76 -14.56
N TYR A 245 -2.77 32.95 -14.63
CA TYR A 245 -2.88 33.71 -15.87
C TYR A 245 -1.50 33.98 -16.50
N ALA A 246 -0.54 34.43 -15.68
CA ALA A 246 0.80 34.77 -16.15
C ALA A 246 1.54 33.58 -16.78
N ILE A 247 1.45 32.39 -16.17
CA ILE A 247 2.17 31.20 -16.67
C ILE A 247 1.38 30.36 -17.69
N SER A 248 0.07 30.56 -17.82
CA SER A 248 -0.83 29.72 -18.63
C SER A 248 -0.30 29.47 -20.05
N SER A 249 -0.07 30.55 -20.81
CA SER A 249 0.33 30.49 -22.22
C SER A 249 1.65 29.75 -22.46
N VAL A 250 2.63 29.92 -21.58
CA VAL A 250 3.95 29.27 -21.71
C VAL A 250 3.88 27.79 -21.33
N VAL A 251 3.06 27.42 -20.34
CA VAL A 251 2.83 26.01 -19.99
C VAL A 251 2.03 25.30 -21.08
N GLU A 252 1.03 25.95 -21.68
CA GLU A 252 0.30 25.41 -22.84
C GLU A 252 1.19 25.22 -24.06
N ALA A 253 2.09 26.17 -24.34
CA ALA A 253 3.08 26.02 -25.40
C ALA A 253 4.00 24.79 -25.16
N LEU A 254 4.48 24.63 -23.93
CA LEU A 254 5.37 23.53 -23.54
C LEU A 254 4.67 22.16 -23.50
N LEU A 255 3.40 22.07 -23.12
CA LEU A 255 2.66 20.80 -23.07
C LEU A 255 1.88 20.47 -24.35
N GLY A 256 1.80 21.43 -25.27
CA GLY A 256 1.15 21.28 -26.57
C GLY A 256 -0.38 21.47 -26.53
N PRO A 257 -1.03 21.45 -27.71
CA PRO A 257 -2.41 21.93 -27.90
C PRO A 257 -3.50 21.07 -27.25
N SER A 258 -3.15 19.87 -26.77
CA SER A 258 -4.10 18.98 -26.06
C SER A 258 -4.20 19.30 -24.58
N PHE A 259 -3.26 20.08 -24.04
CA PHE A 259 -3.29 20.55 -22.68
C PHE A 259 -4.07 21.87 -22.60
N VAL A 260 -4.81 22.03 -21.52
CA VAL A 260 -5.65 23.20 -21.28
C VAL A 260 -5.33 23.74 -19.89
N PHE A 261 -4.85 24.98 -19.82
CA PHE A 261 -4.54 25.68 -18.58
C PHE A 261 -5.66 26.68 -18.26
N ARG A 262 -6.86 26.15 -18.01
CA ARG A 262 -8.01 26.93 -17.54
C ARG A 262 -8.94 26.07 -16.71
N GLN A 263 -9.61 26.71 -15.76
CA GLN A 263 -10.64 26.07 -14.95
C GLN A 263 -11.71 25.44 -15.84
N THR A 264 -11.83 24.13 -15.73
CA THR A 264 -12.80 23.33 -16.46
C THR A 264 -13.51 22.44 -15.46
N CYS A 265 -14.84 22.58 -15.38
CA CYS A 265 -15.64 21.82 -14.44
C CYS A 265 -15.83 20.38 -14.94
N PHE A 266 -15.26 19.43 -14.21
CA PHE A 266 -15.45 18.00 -14.45
C PHE A 266 -16.54 17.46 -13.55
N ARG A 267 -17.48 16.70 -14.12
CA ARG A 267 -18.51 15.98 -13.38
C ARG A 267 -18.24 14.48 -13.44
N CYS A 268 -18.04 13.88 -12.28
CA CYS A 268 -17.83 12.45 -12.07
C CYS A 268 -18.91 11.95 -11.11
N GLY A 269 -19.96 11.32 -11.64
CA GLY A 269 -21.15 10.99 -10.86
C GLY A 269 -21.82 12.23 -10.24
N ILE A 270 -21.83 12.29 -8.90
CA ILE A 270 -22.44 13.39 -8.13
C ILE A 270 -21.45 14.48 -7.72
N ILE A 271 -20.17 14.31 -8.01
CA ILE A 271 -19.12 15.24 -7.59
C ILE A 271 -18.62 16.02 -8.79
N SER A 272 -18.41 17.31 -8.57
CA SER A 272 -17.75 18.20 -9.51
C SER A 272 -16.47 18.78 -8.91
N PHE A 273 -15.47 19.00 -9.76
CA PHE A 273 -14.22 19.66 -9.38
C PHE A 273 -13.61 20.38 -10.59
N GLU A 274 -12.69 21.31 -10.30
CA GLU A 274 -12.06 22.19 -11.29
C GLU A 274 -10.56 22.21 -11.04
N PRO A 275 -9.75 21.44 -11.79
CA PRO A 275 -8.31 21.55 -11.73
C PRO A 275 -7.84 22.83 -12.44
N ASP A 276 -6.69 23.35 -12.05
CA ASP A 276 -6.11 24.56 -12.65
C ASP A 276 -5.67 24.32 -14.11
N GLY A 277 -5.18 23.12 -14.40
CA GLY A 277 -4.90 22.67 -15.76
C GLY A 277 -5.11 21.17 -15.91
N HIS A 278 -5.32 20.71 -17.15
CA HIS A 278 -5.56 19.30 -17.41
C HIS A 278 -5.25 18.90 -18.86
N ARG A 279 -5.09 17.59 -19.07
CA ARG A 279 -5.07 16.98 -20.41
C ARG A 279 -5.99 15.78 -20.48
N LEU A 280 -6.98 15.84 -21.37
CA LEU A 280 -7.93 14.76 -21.61
C LEU A 280 -7.35 13.68 -22.51
N ALA A 281 -7.66 12.43 -22.19
CA ALA A 281 -7.44 11.28 -23.06
C ALA A 281 -8.78 10.73 -23.54
N LYS A 282 -8.93 10.62 -24.86
CA LYS A 282 -10.10 9.96 -25.46
C LYS A 282 -9.94 8.46 -25.33
N CYS A 283 -10.98 7.76 -24.86
CA CYS A 283 -10.90 6.33 -24.59
C CYS A 283 -11.75 5.52 -25.57
N GLY A 284 -11.11 4.63 -26.33
CA GLY A 284 -11.73 3.80 -27.37
C GLY A 284 -12.77 2.80 -26.83
N LEU A 285 -12.72 2.46 -25.54
CA LEU A 285 -13.70 1.58 -24.88
C LEU A 285 -15.13 2.14 -24.84
N PHE A 286 -15.28 3.46 -25.06
CA PHE A 286 -16.57 4.14 -25.00
C PHE A 286 -16.97 4.67 -26.38
N LYS A 287 -18.26 4.68 -26.66
CA LYS A 287 -18.77 5.34 -27.87
C LYS A 287 -18.52 6.85 -27.78
N ARG A 288 -18.31 7.52 -28.92
CA ARG A 288 -18.01 8.96 -28.99
C ARG A 288 -19.01 9.88 -28.25
N LEU A 289 -20.25 9.46 -28.09
CA LEU A 289 -21.30 10.21 -27.40
C LEU A 289 -21.44 9.86 -25.90
N GLU A 290 -20.78 8.80 -25.43
CA GLU A 290 -20.76 8.43 -24.02
C GLU A 290 -19.81 9.36 -23.25
N HIS A 291 -20.21 9.79 -22.05
CA HIS A 291 -19.40 10.69 -21.22
C HIS A 291 -17.98 10.14 -20.95
N GLY A 292 -17.86 8.82 -20.74
CA GLY A 292 -16.59 8.14 -20.54
C GLY A 292 -15.58 8.29 -21.68
N PHE A 293 -16.04 8.59 -22.91
CA PHE A 293 -15.15 8.80 -24.07
C PHE A 293 -14.21 9.99 -23.89
N SER A 294 -14.58 11.00 -23.10
CA SER A 294 -13.78 12.21 -22.89
C SER A 294 -13.78 12.63 -21.42
N LEU A 295 -13.71 11.66 -20.50
CA LEU A 295 -13.64 11.91 -19.07
C LEU A 295 -12.26 11.59 -18.46
N MET A 296 -11.47 10.70 -19.08
CA MET A 296 -10.18 10.31 -18.53
C MET A 296 -9.18 11.47 -18.59
N LEU A 297 -8.57 11.81 -17.45
CA LEU A 297 -7.52 12.82 -17.33
C LEU A 297 -6.15 12.14 -17.33
N SER A 298 -5.38 12.34 -18.41
CA SER A 298 -3.98 11.86 -18.53
C SER A 298 -2.97 12.78 -17.83
N LEU A 299 -3.33 14.05 -17.63
CA LEU A 299 -2.60 15.00 -16.81
C LEU A 299 -3.57 15.82 -15.97
N ILE A 300 -3.25 16.01 -14.69
CA ILE A 300 -3.90 16.98 -13.80
C ILE A 300 -2.84 17.94 -13.30
N ALA A 301 -3.07 19.24 -13.44
CA ALA A 301 -2.16 20.28 -13.01
C ALA A 301 -2.80 21.18 -11.95
N GLU A 302 -2.04 21.49 -10.91
CA GLU A 302 -2.45 22.30 -9.76
C GLU A 302 -1.34 23.32 -9.44
N VAL A 303 -1.75 24.56 -9.14
CA VAL A 303 -0.83 25.70 -8.98
C VAL A 303 -1.11 26.44 -7.68
N ARG A 304 -0.02 26.79 -6.98
CA ARG A 304 -0.02 27.63 -5.78
C ARG A 304 0.96 28.77 -5.92
N ASN A 305 0.68 29.87 -5.21
CA ASN A 305 1.56 31.04 -5.21
C ASN A 305 2.94 30.79 -4.59
N GLY A 306 3.07 29.77 -3.75
CA GLY A 306 4.30 29.38 -3.09
C GLY A 306 4.08 28.19 -2.16
N ILE A 307 5.19 27.61 -1.68
CA ILE A 307 5.12 26.54 -0.68
C ILE A 307 4.49 27.09 0.60
N GLY A 308 3.47 26.40 1.11
CA GLY A 308 2.73 26.83 2.30
C GLY A 308 1.74 27.97 2.07
N LEU A 309 1.57 28.43 0.81
CA LEU A 309 0.49 29.34 0.42
C LEU A 309 -0.65 28.51 -0.19
N GLY A 310 -1.88 28.77 0.28
CA GLY A 310 -3.05 27.95 -0.01
C GLY A 310 -3.43 27.03 1.16
N GLU A 311 -4.43 26.17 0.95
CA GLU A 311 -4.96 25.27 2.00
C GLU A 311 -4.53 23.79 1.81
N SER A 312 -3.85 23.47 0.71
CA SER A 312 -3.43 22.12 0.32
C SER A 312 -2.19 22.14 -0.57
N ASP A 313 -1.42 21.04 -0.55
CA ASP A 313 -0.35 20.80 -1.50
C ASP A 313 -0.93 20.54 -2.92
N PRO A 314 -0.33 21.10 -4.00
CA PRO A 314 -0.85 20.92 -5.35
C PRO A 314 -0.90 19.45 -5.81
N ILE A 315 0.12 18.65 -5.46
CA ILE A 315 0.13 17.23 -5.83
C ILE A 315 -0.95 16.50 -5.05
N GLU A 316 -1.07 16.70 -3.74
CA GLU A 316 -2.13 16.06 -2.94
C GLU A 316 -3.54 16.39 -3.46
N GLN A 317 -3.75 17.62 -3.95
CA GLN A 317 -5.00 18.00 -4.61
C GLN A 317 -5.20 17.26 -5.94
N ALA A 318 -4.17 17.17 -6.79
CA ALA A 318 -4.23 16.42 -8.04
C ALA A 318 -4.49 14.91 -7.79
N GLU A 319 -3.91 14.34 -6.74
CA GLU A 319 -4.16 12.96 -6.31
C GLU A 319 -5.63 12.73 -5.94
N LYS A 320 -6.24 13.65 -5.20
CA LYS A 320 -7.67 13.57 -4.86
C LYS A 320 -8.58 13.79 -6.07
N ALA A 321 -8.20 14.66 -7.00
CA ALA A 321 -8.89 14.80 -8.27
C ALA A 321 -8.85 13.49 -9.09
N TYR A 322 -7.67 12.86 -9.18
CA TYR A 322 -7.53 11.56 -9.84
C TYR A 322 -8.32 10.45 -9.15
N LEU A 323 -8.36 10.42 -7.81
CA LEU A 323 -9.20 9.47 -7.06
C LEU A 323 -10.68 9.57 -7.47
N ILE A 324 -11.20 10.79 -7.64
CA ILE A 324 -12.57 11.02 -8.12
C ILE A 324 -12.76 10.50 -9.54
N VAL A 325 -11.83 10.79 -10.45
CA VAL A 325 -11.90 10.34 -11.85
C VAL A 325 -11.80 8.80 -11.93
N ALA A 326 -10.81 8.20 -11.30
CA ALA A 326 -10.58 6.76 -11.35
C ALA A 326 -11.76 5.97 -10.74
N THR A 327 -12.40 6.53 -9.71
CA THR A 327 -13.59 5.94 -9.11
C THR A 327 -14.89 6.37 -9.79
N ALA A 328 -14.89 7.16 -10.87
CA ALA A 328 -16.12 7.60 -11.53
C ALA A 328 -16.95 6.41 -12.08
N PRO A 329 -18.30 6.45 -11.99
CA PRO A 329 -19.15 5.42 -12.58
C PRO A 329 -18.99 5.35 -14.10
N GLU A 330 -18.77 6.49 -14.75
CA GLU A 330 -18.65 6.58 -16.20
C GLU A 330 -17.36 5.95 -16.74
N LEU A 331 -16.36 5.70 -15.87
CA LEU A 331 -15.10 5.05 -16.22
C LEU A 331 -14.99 3.61 -15.72
N GLU A 332 -16.08 2.97 -15.28
CA GLU A 332 -16.06 1.60 -14.77
C GLU A 332 -15.46 0.59 -15.76
N LYS A 333 -15.84 0.66 -17.04
CA LYS A 333 -15.29 -0.22 -18.09
C LYS A 333 -13.77 -0.07 -18.21
N LEU A 334 -13.27 1.15 -18.11
CA LEU A 334 -11.84 1.44 -18.22
C LEU A 334 -11.09 0.95 -16.98
N ARG A 335 -11.62 1.23 -15.79
CA ARG A 335 -11.06 0.79 -14.50
C ARG A 335 -10.92 -0.73 -14.39
N ASN A 336 -11.83 -1.48 -15.00
CA ASN A 336 -11.79 -2.95 -14.99
C ASN A 336 -10.82 -3.54 -16.03
N ARG A 337 -10.23 -2.73 -16.92
CA ARG A 337 -9.34 -3.18 -18.00
C ARG A 337 -7.94 -2.59 -17.96
N SER A 338 -7.77 -1.44 -17.32
CA SER A 338 -6.54 -0.66 -17.32
C SER A 338 -6.19 -0.24 -15.91
N CYS A 339 -4.89 -0.07 -15.65
CA CYS A 339 -4.40 0.59 -14.46
C CYS A 339 -4.59 2.12 -14.48
N MET A 340 -5.25 2.67 -15.52
CA MET A 340 -5.58 4.09 -15.64
C MET A 340 -4.38 5.06 -15.47
N PRO A 341 -3.24 4.83 -16.13
CA PRO A 341 -2.03 5.65 -15.93
C PRO A 341 -2.26 7.15 -16.20
N ALA A 342 -1.88 7.99 -15.26
CA ALA A 342 -1.93 9.45 -15.39
C ALA A 342 -0.70 10.13 -14.78
N PHE A 343 -0.42 11.36 -15.21
CA PHE A 343 0.59 12.23 -14.61
C PHE A 343 -0.04 13.36 -13.81
N PHE A 344 0.70 13.90 -12.84
CA PHE A 344 0.36 15.12 -12.12
C PHE A 344 1.47 16.15 -12.28
N LEU A 345 1.08 17.41 -12.46
CA LEU A 345 1.98 18.56 -12.51
C LEU A 345 1.66 19.51 -11.38
N GLY A 346 2.56 19.59 -10.39
CA GLY A 346 2.45 20.54 -9.29
C GLY A 346 3.36 21.74 -9.52
N ILE A 347 2.83 22.96 -9.38
CA ILE A 347 3.62 24.20 -9.40
C ILE A 347 3.37 24.96 -8.10
N SER A 348 4.41 25.19 -7.31
CA SER A 348 4.33 25.98 -6.07
C SER A 348 5.36 27.08 -6.10
N GLY A 349 4.95 28.32 -6.42
CA GLY A 349 5.91 29.41 -6.53
C GLY A 349 6.96 29.13 -7.63
N PRO A 350 8.27 29.19 -7.31
CA PRO A 350 9.32 28.85 -8.25
C PRO A 350 9.67 27.35 -8.27
N TYR A 351 8.79 26.46 -7.79
CA TYR A 351 9.06 25.02 -7.75
C TYR A 351 8.09 24.24 -8.64
N ILE A 352 8.61 23.26 -9.38
CA ILE A 352 7.84 22.34 -10.22
C ILE A 352 8.11 20.89 -9.81
N THR A 353 7.06 20.07 -9.81
CA THR A 353 7.11 18.63 -9.52
C THR A 353 6.25 17.84 -10.48
N VAL A 354 6.71 16.68 -10.91
CA VAL A 354 5.92 15.71 -11.68
C VAL A 354 5.77 14.41 -10.90
N SER A 355 4.53 13.94 -10.79
CA SER A 355 4.19 12.63 -10.21
C SER A 355 3.42 11.79 -11.24
N GLY A 356 3.32 10.49 -11.00
CA GLY A 356 2.47 9.57 -11.75
C GLY A 356 1.47 8.88 -10.83
N ALA A 357 0.41 8.33 -11.42
CA ALA A 357 -0.61 7.59 -10.70
C ALA A 357 -1.18 6.44 -11.53
N ILE A 358 -1.63 5.42 -10.81
CA ILE A 358 -2.40 4.30 -11.35
C ILE A 358 -3.56 3.95 -10.38
N TYR A 359 -4.54 3.23 -10.91
CA TYR A 359 -5.62 2.60 -10.17
C TYR A 359 -5.53 1.08 -10.31
N VAL A 360 -5.47 0.36 -9.20
CA VAL A 360 -5.52 -1.11 -9.18
C VAL A 360 -6.79 -1.53 -8.44
N ASP A 361 -6.76 -1.52 -7.12
CA ASP A 361 -7.93 -1.63 -6.22
C ASP A 361 -8.06 -0.42 -5.28
N GLY A 362 -7.31 0.62 -5.61
CA GLY A 362 -7.18 1.91 -4.97
C GLY A 362 -6.13 2.71 -5.74
N VAL A 363 -5.92 3.96 -5.35
CA VAL A 363 -4.95 4.82 -6.02
C VAL A 363 -3.56 4.60 -5.42
N ILE A 364 -2.59 4.41 -6.30
CA ILE A 364 -1.15 4.40 -6.00
C ILE A 364 -0.53 5.54 -6.79
N THR A 365 0.34 6.32 -6.13
CA THR A 365 1.04 7.43 -6.77
C THR A 365 2.52 7.34 -6.46
N GLU A 366 3.34 7.82 -7.39
CA GLU A 366 4.78 7.85 -7.24
C GLU A 366 5.27 9.22 -7.69
N ARG A 367 6.12 9.84 -6.88
CA ARG A 367 6.81 11.08 -7.26
C ARG A 367 7.91 10.74 -8.26
N LEU A 368 7.85 11.31 -9.46
CA LEU A 368 8.78 11.00 -10.55
C LEU A 368 9.93 11.99 -10.65
N THR A 369 9.79 13.18 -10.04
CA THR A 369 10.86 14.17 -9.91
C THR A 369 10.91 14.72 -8.49
N ASP A 370 12.07 15.19 -8.05
CA ASP A 370 12.16 16.06 -6.87
C ASP A 370 11.41 17.39 -7.09
N PHE A 371 11.41 18.25 -6.07
CA PHE A 371 11.07 19.66 -6.22
C PHE A 371 12.17 20.37 -7.02
N ILE A 372 11.92 20.57 -8.31
CA ILE A 372 12.85 21.27 -9.19
C ILE A 372 12.68 22.77 -8.97
N SER A 373 13.75 23.42 -8.53
CA SER A 373 13.80 24.88 -8.38
C SER A 373 13.98 25.56 -9.75
N LEU A 374 13.13 26.55 -10.03
CA LEU A 374 13.22 27.43 -11.19
C LEU A 374 14.12 28.65 -10.92
N VAL A 375 14.74 28.74 -9.75
CA VAL A 375 15.78 29.74 -9.46
C VAL A 375 17.14 29.11 -9.78
N PRO A 376 17.91 29.65 -10.75
CA PRO A 376 19.22 29.13 -11.08
C PRO A 376 20.15 29.12 -9.87
N VAL A 377 20.75 27.97 -9.57
CA VAL A 377 21.77 27.86 -8.52
C VAL A 377 23.05 28.52 -9.02
N LEU A 378 23.50 29.56 -8.33
CA LEU A 378 24.74 30.25 -8.67
C LEU A 378 25.93 29.31 -8.41
N SER A 379 26.74 29.11 -9.45
CA SER A 379 28.00 28.40 -9.38
C SER A 379 29.13 29.36 -9.76
N PRO A 380 30.30 29.31 -9.11
CA PRO A 380 31.45 30.15 -9.48
C PRO A 380 31.95 29.90 -10.90
N GLN A 381 31.63 28.74 -11.48
CA GLN A 381 31.92 28.37 -12.85
C GLN A 381 30.64 28.02 -13.61
N ALA A 382 30.61 28.33 -14.90
CA ALA A 382 29.55 27.89 -15.80
C ALA A 382 29.48 26.34 -15.79
N PRO A 383 28.27 25.75 -15.75
CA PRO A 383 28.13 24.31 -15.83
C PRO A 383 28.75 23.76 -17.11
N LEU A 384 29.38 22.59 -17.02
CA LEU A 384 29.99 21.95 -18.18
C LEU A 384 28.97 21.81 -19.32
N GLY A 385 29.30 22.36 -20.50
CA GLY A 385 28.43 22.32 -21.68
C GLY A 385 27.40 23.44 -21.81
N TYR A 386 27.35 24.40 -20.88
CA TYR A 386 26.37 25.50 -20.89
C TYR A 386 27.05 26.86 -20.68
N ALA A 387 26.49 27.94 -21.24
CA ALA A 387 27.08 29.27 -21.09
C ALA A 387 26.77 29.91 -19.72
N SER A 388 25.68 29.50 -19.07
CA SER A 388 25.31 29.97 -17.73
C SER A 388 24.51 28.92 -16.94
N ALA A 389 24.33 29.17 -15.63
CA ALA A 389 23.42 28.36 -14.81
C ALA A 389 21.96 28.49 -15.27
N HIS A 390 21.58 29.67 -15.79
CA HIS A 390 20.27 29.90 -16.36
C HIS A 390 20.07 29.07 -17.64
N ASP A 391 21.07 29.02 -18.52
CA ASP A 391 21.01 28.22 -19.75
C ASP A 391 20.79 26.75 -19.42
N LYS A 392 21.58 26.21 -18.49
CA LYS A 392 21.42 24.82 -18.05
C LYS A 392 20.00 24.56 -17.55
N LEU A 393 19.46 25.45 -16.71
CA LEU A 393 18.10 25.32 -16.21
C LEU A 393 17.07 25.38 -17.33
N THR A 394 17.21 26.29 -18.30
CA THR A 394 16.33 26.40 -19.47
C THR A 394 16.30 25.09 -20.26
N TYR A 395 17.45 24.48 -20.53
CA TYR A 395 17.52 23.16 -21.18
C TYR A 395 16.86 22.07 -20.34
N GLN A 396 17.11 22.04 -19.03
CA GLN A 396 16.51 21.05 -18.12
C GLN A 396 14.98 21.14 -18.10
N ILE A 397 14.43 22.35 -18.03
CA ILE A 397 12.99 22.58 -17.99
C ILE A 397 12.35 22.29 -19.34
N ALA A 398 12.95 22.73 -20.45
CA ALA A 398 12.45 22.41 -21.78
C ALA A 398 12.43 20.89 -22.02
N HIS A 399 13.50 20.18 -21.61
CA HIS A 399 13.59 18.73 -21.71
C HIS A 399 12.54 18.02 -20.86
N LEU A 400 12.29 18.51 -19.64
CA LEU A 400 11.26 17.95 -18.77
C LEU A 400 9.87 18.01 -19.42
N PHE A 401 9.51 19.18 -19.95
CA PHE A 401 8.22 19.35 -20.62
C PHE A 401 8.12 18.55 -21.92
N GLN A 402 9.21 18.44 -22.68
CA GLN A 402 9.27 17.59 -23.88
C GLN A 402 9.03 16.12 -23.52
N CYS A 403 9.76 15.56 -22.55
CA CYS A 403 9.57 14.19 -22.07
C CYS A 403 8.14 13.95 -21.57
N LEU A 404 7.58 14.90 -20.80
CA LEU A 404 6.22 14.81 -20.29
C LEU A 404 5.19 14.83 -21.44
N ARG A 405 5.33 15.77 -22.38
CA ARG A 405 4.47 15.91 -23.56
C ARG A 405 4.45 14.65 -24.41
N GLU A 406 5.61 14.07 -24.70
CA GLU A 406 5.73 12.82 -25.44
C GLU A 406 5.06 11.64 -24.72
N CYS A 407 5.22 11.56 -23.39
CA CYS A 407 4.57 10.53 -22.60
C CYS A 407 3.04 10.68 -22.61
N LEU A 408 2.54 11.91 -22.54
CA LEU A 408 1.11 12.21 -22.60
C LEU A 408 0.52 11.95 -23.99
N ASP A 409 1.26 12.25 -25.07
CA ASP A 409 0.85 11.93 -26.43
C ASP A 409 0.71 10.41 -26.62
N GLN A 410 1.68 9.65 -26.10
CA GLN A 410 1.64 8.19 -26.14
C GLN A 410 0.46 7.63 -25.32
N LEU A 411 0.24 8.09 -24.09
CA LEU A 411 -0.90 7.66 -23.28
C LEU A 411 -2.23 7.95 -23.96
N ALA A 412 -2.39 9.15 -24.52
CA ALA A 412 -3.62 9.51 -25.24
C ALA A 412 -3.87 8.58 -26.45
N ALA A 413 -2.82 8.19 -27.17
CA ALA A 413 -2.91 7.23 -28.26
C ALA A 413 -3.26 5.82 -27.77
N GLU A 414 -2.71 5.38 -26.65
CA GLU A 414 -3.00 4.06 -26.05
C GLU A 414 -4.45 3.97 -25.56
N TYR A 415 -4.94 4.98 -24.83
CA TYR A 415 -6.35 5.03 -24.43
C TYR A 415 -7.30 5.00 -25.64
N LEU A 416 -6.97 5.71 -26.71
CA LEU A 416 -7.81 5.76 -27.91
C LEU A 416 -7.84 4.42 -28.65
N LYS A 417 -6.76 3.63 -28.58
CA LYS A 417 -6.63 2.33 -29.24
C LYS A 417 -7.35 1.19 -28.53
N MET A 418 -7.78 1.36 -27.28
CA MET A 418 -8.47 0.31 -26.52
C MET A 418 -9.77 -0.12 -27.22
N ASP A 419 -9.97 -1.41 -27.43
CA ASP A 419 -11.13 -1.94 -28.14
C ASP A 419 -12.17 -2.52 -27.15
N PRO A 420 -13.44 -2.09 -27.18
CA PRO A 420 -14.50 -2.70 -26.39
C PRO A 420 -14.76 -4.18 -26.72
N MET A 421 -14.31 -4.67 -27.87
CA MET A 421 -14.46 -6.06 -28.33
C MET A 421 -13.32 -6.98 -27.88
N ASP A 422 -12.25 -6.46 -27.27
CA ASP A 422 -11.18 -7.30 -26.73
C ASP A 422 -11.77 -8.27 -25.70
N ILE A 423 -11.61 -9.57 -25.94
CA ILE A 423 -12.07 -10.62 -25.04
C ILE A 423 -11.15 -10.61 -23.82
N VAL A 424 -11.72 -10.36 -22.64
CA VAL A 424 -11.00 -10.48 -21.37
C VAL A 424 -11.21 -11.89 -20.86
N ASP A 425 -10.12 -12.66 -20.79
CA ASP A 425 -10.15 -13.93 -20.07
C ASP A 425 -10.31 -13.63 -18.58
N GLU A 426 -11.43 -14.08 -18.00
CA GLU A 426 -11.80 -13.83 -16.60
C GLU A 426 -10.79 -14.40 -15.59
N ARG A 427 -9.90 -15.30 -16.03
CA ARG A 427 -8.81 -15.84 -15.21
C ARG A 427 -7.66 -14.87 -15.05
N ILE A 428 -7.53 -13.87 -15.93
CA ILE A 428 -6.42 -12.93 -15.92
C ILE A 428 -6.64 -11.89 -14.83
N LEU A 429 -5.63 -11.73 -13.97
CA LEU A 429 -5.57 -10.63 -13.03
C LEU A 429 -5.52 -9.29 -13.79
N LEU A 430 -6.54 -8.45 -13.63
CA LEU A 430 -6.54 -7.10 -14.18
C LEU A 430 -6.69 -6.04 -13.08
N PRO A 431 -5.93 -4.92 -13.15
CA PRO A 431 -4.82 -4.69 -14.08
C PRO A 431 -3.57 -5.53 -13.72
N ALA A 432 -2.95 -6.11 -14.74
CA ALA A 432 -1.73 -6.91 -14.63
C ALA A 432 -0.47 -6.03 -14.72
N PRO A 433 0.69 -6.52 -14.23
CA PRO A 433 1.99 -6.00 -14.65
C PRO A 433 2.15 -6.04 -16.18
N HIS A 434 2.88 -5.07 -16.74
CA HIS A 434 3.08 -4.99 -18.19
C HIS A 434 4.18 -5.92 -18.71
N PHE A 435 4.98 -6.52 -17.82
CA PHE A 435 5.98 -7.53 -18.15
C PHE A 435 5.28 -8.87 -18.49
N SER A 436 4.92 -9.05 -19.75
CA SER A 436 4.05 -10.16 -20.19
C SER A 436 4.76 -11.29 -20.93
N SER A 437 6.08 -11.20 -21.11
CA SER A 437 6.88 -12.26 -21.71
C SER A 437 8.33 -12.19 -21.27
N PHE A 438 9.04 -13.31 -21.40
CA PHE A 438 10.48 -13.40 -21.26
C PHE A 438 11.04 -14.44 -22.22
N SER A 439 12.33 -14.37 -22.51
CA SER A 439 13.00 -15.37 -23.34
C SER A 439 14.14 -16.01 -22.57
N ASN A 440 14.35 -17.30 -22.79
CA ASN A 440 15.61 -17.97 -22.46
C ASN A 440 16.32 -18.37 -23.76
N ALA A 441 17.48 -19.05 -23.66
CA ALA A 441 18.29 -19.40 -24.82
C ALA A 441 17.58 -20.24 -25.90
N HIS A 442 16.41 -20.82 -25.60
CA HIS A 442 15.73 -21.79 -26.45
C HIS A 442 14.27 -21.43 -26.76
N HIS A 443 13.59 -20.69 -25.89
CA HIS A 443 12.15 -20.44 -25.98
C HIS A 443 11.77 -19.02 -25.56
N GLU A 444 10.71 -18.51 -26.17
CA GLU A 444 9.99 -17.31 -25.72
C GLU A 444 8.74 -17.76 -24.96
N TYR A 445 8.62 -17.30 -23.71
CA TYR A 445 7.49 -17.59 -22.84
C TYR A 445 6.58 -16.37 -22.75
N LYS A 446 5.28 -16.60 -22.89
CA LYS A 446 4.23 -15.64 -22.57
C LYS A 446 3.76 -15.87 -21.13
N LEU A 447 3.60 -14.81 -20.38
CA LEU A 447 3.12 -14.81 -19.00
C LEU A 447 1.64 -14.45 -18.96
N THR A 448 0.88 -15.24 -18.20
CA THR A 448 -0.51 -14.95 -17.84
C THR A 448 -0.59 -14.82 -16.32
N TYR A 449 -0.76 -13.60 -15.82
CA TYR A 449 -0.91 -13.33 -14.39
C TYR A 449 -2.28 -13.77 -13.90
N LEU A 450 -2.32 -14.63 -12.88
CA LEU A 450 -3.57 -15.16 -12.34
C LEU A 450 -3.90 -14.51 -10.99
N HIS A 451 -2.92 -14.41 -10.10
CA HIS A 451 -3.14 -13.89 -8.75
C HIS A 451 -1.95 -13.08 -8.25
N ARG A 452 -2.22 -12.17 -7.31
CA ARG A 452 -1.21 -11.51 -6.50
C ARG A 452 -1.13 -12.21 -5.14
N LEU A 453 0.07 -12.46 -4.65
CA LEU A 453 0.27 -13.17 -3.38
C LEU A 453 0.19 -12.26 -2.14
N PHE A 454 0.33 -10.96 -2.34
CA PHE A 454 0.22 -9.93 -1.31
C PHE A 454 -0.94 -8.98 -1.61
N PRO A 455 -1.36 -8.13 -0.66
CA PRO A 455 -2.28 -7.04 -0.96
C PRO A 455 -1.81 -6.23 -2.17
N SER A 456 -2.75 -5.94 -3.05
CA SER A 456 -2.69 -5.07 -4.24
C SER A 456 -1.86 -3.79 -4.12
N ARG A 457 -1.96 -3.08 -3.00
CA ARG A 457 -1.25 -1.82 -2.72
C ARG A 457 0.02 -2.03 -1.87
N SER A 458 0.47 -3.27 -1.69
CA SER A 458 1.73 -3.57 -1.02
C SER A 458 2.93 -3.30 -1.93
N GLU A 459 4.03 -2.83 -1.33
CA GLU A 459 5.34 -2.80 -1.99
C GLU A 459 5.82 -4.21 -2.42
N ARG A 460 5.30 -5.27 -1.81
CA ARG A 460 5.64 -6.65 -2.15
C ARG A 460 4.97 -7.06 -3.46
N THR A 461 5.73 -6.95 -4.55
CA THR A 461 5.28 -7.21 -5.91
C THR A 461 5.60 -8.64 -6.34
N VAL A 462 4.82 -9.58 -5.81
CA VAL A 462 4.94 -11.02 -6.11
C VAL A 462 3.61 -11.56 -6.63
N PHE A 463 3.68 -12.27 -7.74
CA PHE A 463 2.54 -12.73 -8.50
C PHE A 463 2.65 -14.21 -8.85
N PHE A 464 1.52 -14.91 -8.81
CA PHE A 464 1.38 -16.23 -9.41
C PHE A 464 0.93 -16.07 -10.87
N ALA A 465 1.63 -16.76 -11.77
CA ALA A 465 1.40 -16.69 -13.20
C ALA A 465 1.63 -18.04 -13.88
N GLU A 466 1.05 -18.22 -15.06
CA GLU A 466 1.36 -19.31 -15.98
C GLU A 466 2.34 -18.81 -17.04
N ALA A 467 3.41 -19.56 -17.30
CA ALA A 467 4.34 -19.34 -18.41
C ALA A 467 4.10 -20.37 -19.51
N GLU A 468 3.72 -19.91 -20.70
CA GLU A 468 3.40 -20.75 -21.85
C GLU A 468 4.39 -20.51 -22.99
N THR A 469 4.85 -21.58 -23.64
CA THR A 469 5.61 -21.50 -24.89
C THR A 469 5.20 -22.64 -25.83
N VAL A 470 5.36 -22.42 -27.14
CA VAL A 470 4.85 -23.34 -28.18
C VAL A 470 5.51 -24.72 -28.04
N GLY A 471 4.68 -25.76 -27.90
CA GLY A 471 5.12 -27.15 -27.86
C GLY A 471 5.72 -27.61 -26.53
N GLN A 472 5.66 -26.78 -25.48
CA GLN A 472 6.05 -27.14 -24.12
C GLN A 472 4.84 -27.16 -23.19
N PRO A 473 4.92 -27.87 -22.05
CA PRO A 473 3.91 -27.77 -21.00
C PRO A 473 3.87 -26.34 -20.43
N VAL A 474 2.69 -25.90 -20.01
CA VAL A 474 2.53 -24.68 -19.21
C VAL A 474 3.25 -24.87 -17.88
N ILE A 475 3.98 -23.84 -17.46
CA ILE A 475 4.72 -23.83 -16.19
C ILE A 475 4.03 -22.87 -15.23
N ASP A 476 3.56 -23.38 -14.09
CA ASP A 476 3.17 -22.55 -12.97
C ASP A 476 4.41 -21.86 -12.39
N CYS A 477 4.36 -20.54 -12.29
CA CYS A 477 5.52 -19.74 -11.94
C CYS A 477 5.18 -18.60 -10.98
N ILE A 478 6.21 -18.12 -10.29
CA ILE A 478 6.19 -16.89 -9.51
C ILE A 478 6.93 -15.81 -10.27
N VAL A 479 6.30 -14.65 -10.43
CA VAL A 479 6.94 -13.44 -10.95
C VAL A 479 7.11 -12.44 -9.81
N LYS A 480 8.36 -12.11 -9.49
CA LYS A 480 8.75 -11.10 -8.50
C LYS A 480 9.42 -9.92 -9.22
N PHE A 481 9.05 -8.71 -8.80
CA PHE A 481 9.76 -7.49 -9.18
C PHE A 481 10.58 -7.01 -8.00
N ALA A 482 11.90 -6.93 -8.16
CA ALA A 482 12.83 -6.62 -7.08
C ALA A 482 13.75 -5.45 -7.43
N SER A 483 14.18 -4.68 -6.43
CA SER A 483 15.17 -3.61 -6.64
C SER A 483 16.58 -4.17 -6.83
N ALA A 484 16.88 -5.31 -6.22
CA ALA A 484 18.12 -6.05 -6.36
C ALA A 484 17.79 -7.55 -6.30
N TYR A 485 18.59 -8.38 -6.97
CA TYR A 485 18.44 -9.82 -6.93
C TYR A 485 19.76 -10.51 -7.27
N CYS A 486 20.17 -11.52 -6.48
CA CYS A 486 21.37 -12.28 -6.75
C CYS A 486 21.06 -13.61 -7.44
N ALA A 487 21.06 -13.61 -8.77
CA ALA A 487 20.86 -14.84 -9.58
C ALA A 487 21.94 -15.89 -9.31
N ASP A 488 23.19 -15.49 -9.08
CA ASP A 488 24.29 -16.42 -8.79
C ASP A 488 24.07 -17.17 -7.48
N ALA A 489 23.71 -16.47 -6.40
CA ALA A 489 23.37 -17.10 -5.13
C ALA A 489 22.16 -18.03 -5.26
N HIS A 490 21.12 -17.61 -5.99
CA HIS A 490 19.97 -18.47 -6.29
C HIS A 490 20.40 -19.76 -6.98
N ASN A 491 21.15 -19.66 -8.07
CA ASN A 491 21.58 -20.83 -8.84
C ASN A 491 22.46 -21.78 -8.02
N ILE A 492 23.35 -21.27 -7.17
CA ILE A 492 24.16 -22.09 -6.25
C ILE A 492 23.28 -22.91 -5.29
N VAL A 493 22.22 -22.29 -4.75
CA VAL A 493 21.28 -22.96 -3.83
C VAL A 493 20.38 -23.95 -4.58
N HIS A 494 19.97 -23.60 -5.80
CA HIS A 494 19.19 -24.49 -6.67
C HIS A 494 19.99 -25.75 -7.05
N GLU A 495 21.26 -25.60 -7.44
CA GLU A 495 22.19 -26.71 -7.70
C GLU A 495 22.36 -27.64 -6.48
N ALA A 496 22.25 -27.10 -5.28
CA ALA A 496 22.29 -27.85 -4.03
C ALA A 496 20.93 -28.51 -3.67
N GLY A 497 19.89 -28.32 -4.49
CA GLY A 497 18.56 -28.89 -4.31
C GLY A 497 17.70 -28.17 -3.27
N ALA A 498 17.99 -26.90 -2.98
CA ALA A 498 17.34 -26.14 -1.91
C ALA A 498 16.68 -24.83 -2.37
N ALA A 499 16.40 -24.66 -3.66
CA ALA A 499 15.66 -23.51 -4.21
C ALA A 499 14.89 -23.92 -5.48
N PRO A 500 13.77 -23.26 -5.80
CA PRO A 500 13.08 -23.48 -7.06
C PRO A 500 13.97 -23.17 -8.25
N ARG A 501 13.63 -23.68 -9.43
CA ARG A 501 14.37 -23.34 -10.65
C ARG A 501 14.11 -21.88 -11.04
N LEU A 502 15.20 -21.15 -11.28
CA LEU A 502 15.14 -19.79 -11.84
C LEU A 502 14.91 -19.86 -13.36
N LEU A 503 13.76 -19.36 -13.82
CA LEU A 503 13.37 -19.34 -15.24
C LEU A 503 13.91 -18.10 -15.96
N TYR A 504 13.94 -16.96 -15.27
CA TYR A 504 14.41 -15.68 -15.78
C TYR A 504 14.83 -14.75 -14.64
N CYS A 505 15.89 -13.97 -14.83
CA CYS A 505 16.29 -12.92 -13.91
C CYS A 505 17.13 -11.87 -14.63
N GLU A 506 16.53 -10.74 -14.99
CA GLU A 506 17.26 -9.60 -15.52
C GLU A 506 16.63 -8.28 -15.07
N PHE A 507 17.43 -7.22 -15.07
CA PHE A 507 16.91 -5.87 -14.91
C PHE A 507 16.22 -5.44 -16.21
N VAL A 508 14.91 -5.18 -16.14
CA VAL A 508 14.10 -4.80 -17.30
C VAL A 508 13.89 -3.28 -17.29
N PRO A 509 14.49 -2.52 -18.23
CA PRO A 509 14.46 -1.05 -18.20
C PRO A 509 13.07 -0.43 -18.34
N SER A 510 12.11 -1.11 -18.97
CA SER A 510 10.71 -0.63 -19.05
C SER A 510 9.95 -0.79 -17.73
N VAL A 511 10.41 -1.68 -16.86
CA VAL A 511 9.85 -1.92 -15.52
C VAL A 511 10.63 -1.13 -14.46
N GLY A 512 11.92 -0.87 -14.69
CA GLY A 512 12.81 -0.20 -13.73
C GLY A 512 13.19 -1.08 -12.54
N LYS A 513 13.07 -2.40 -12.67
CA LYS A 513 13.31 -3.41 -11.63
C LYS A 513 13.92 -4.67 -12.24
N PHE A 514 14.49 -5.53 -11.39
CA PHE A 514 14.71 -6.93 -11.74
C PHE A 514 13.37 -7.65 -11.88
N CYS A 515 13.14 -8.28 -13.03
CA CYS A 515 12.05 -9.21 -13.23
C CYS A 515 12.59 -10.61 -12.98
N VAL A 516 12.09 -11.26 -11.95
CA VAL A 516 12.52 -12.59 -11.50
C VAL A 516 11.36 -13.54 -11.72
N VAL A 517 11.58 -14.61 -12.49
CA VAL A 517 10.59 -15.64 -12.74
C VAL A 517 11.15 -16.97 -12.24
N THR A 518 10.45 -17.64 -11.32
CA THR A 518 10.83 -18.95 -10.77
C THR A 518 9.69 -19.95 -10.98
N GLU A 519 10.00 -21.24 -10.96
CA GLU A 519 8.94 -22.25 -10.80
C GLU A 519 8.15 -22.01 -9.50
N PHE A 520 6.86 -22.33 -9.54
CA PHE A 520 6.02 -22.33 -8.35
C PHE A 520 6.30 -23.57 -7.50
N VAL A 521 6.47 -23.37 -6.19
CA VAL A 521 6.63 -24.45 -5.21
C VAL A 521 5.31 -24.60 -4.45
N PRO A 522 4.57 -25.71 -4.60
CA PRO A 522 3.37 -25.95 -3.81
C PRO A 522 3.79 -26.26 -2.37
N GLU A 523 3.51 -25.33 -1.47
CA GLU A 523 3.69 -25.56 -0.03
C GLU A 523 2.57 -26.46 0.51
N GLN A 524 2.93 -27.37 1.41
CA GLN A 524 1.94 -28.19 2.12
C GLN A 524 1.83 -27.69 3.57
N GLU A 525 0.62 -27.31 3.98
CA GLU A 525 0.36 -26.78 5.31
C GLU A 525 0.82 -27.75 6.41
N GLY A 526 1.64 -27.26 7.34
CA GLY A 526 2.22 -28.06 8.42
C GLY A 526 3.37 -28.99 8.00
N ALA A 527 3.83 -28.92 6.75
CA ALA A 527 5.03 -29.63 6.31
C ALA A 527 6.24 -29.22 7.16
N ARG A 528 7.09 -30.21 7.45
CA ARG A 528 8.34 -30.01 8.17
C ARG A 528 9.48 -30.61 7.36
N LEU A 529 10.66 -30.04 7.55
CA LEU A 529 11.85 -30.59 6.93
C LEU A 529 12.10 -32.02 7.41
N THR A 530 12.35 -32.92 6.48
CA THR A 530 12.88 -34.25 6.81
C THR A 530 14.33 -34.13 7.26
N PRO A 531 14.92 -35.15 7.92
CA PRO A 531 16.36 -35.16 8.19
C PRO A 531 17.21 -34.97 6.93
N ALA A 532 16.78 -35.54 5.80
CA ALA A 532 17.40 -35.30 4.50
C ALA A 532 17.24 -33.85 4.05
N GLY A 533 16.05 -33.26 4.17
CA GLY A 533 15.79 -31.86 3.86
C GLY A 533 16.62 -30.89 4.72
N ILE A 534 16.81 -31.18 6.01
CA ILE A 534 17.71 -30.41 6.88
C ILE A 534 19.15 -30.45 6.35
N GLN A 535 19.63 -31.65 5.97
CA GLN A 535 20.97 -31.80 5.41
C GLN A 535 21.10 -31.05 4.07
N THR A 536 20.08 -31.10 3.22
CA THR A 536 20.02 -30.35 1.96
C THR A 536 20.14 -28.85 2.20
N LEU A 537 19.38 -28.30 3.16
CA LEU A 537 19.44 -26.87 3.51
C LEU A 537 20.84 -26.47 4.03
N GLN A 538 21.43 -27.28 4.92
CA GLN A 538 22.77 -27.04 5.46
C GLN A 538 23.84 -27.08 4.36
N ASN A 539 23.72 -28.03 3.42
CA ASN A 539 24.62 -28.15 2.29
C ASN A 539 24.51 -26.95 1.35
N ALA A 540 23.29 -26.45 1.11
CA ALA A 540 23.06 -25.29 0.26
C ALA A 540 23.67 -24.01 0.84
N VAL A 541 23.48 -23.74 2.13
CA VAL A 541 24.12 -22.61 2.81
C VAL A 541 25.65 -22.75 2.79
N SER A 542 26.17 -23.96 3.01
CA SER A 542 27.61 -24.23 2.90
C SER A 542 28.15 -24.01 1.48
N ALA A 543 27.36 -24.36 0.45
CA ALA A 543 27.72 -24.19 -0.95
C ALA A 543 27.80 -22.71 -1.37
N LEU A 544 26.94 -21.86 -0.80
CA LEU A 544 27.04 -20.40 -0.91
C LEU A 544 28.35 -19.91 -0.30
N HIS A 545 28.61 -20.26 0.96
CA HIS A 545 29.78 -19.78 1.70
C HIS A 545 31.10 -20.25 1.09
N ALA A 546 31.13 -21.47 0.54
CA ALA A 546 32.29 -22.01 -0.18
C ALA A 546 32.64 -21.18 -1.43
N ARG A 547 31.66 -20.49 -2.02
CA ARG A 547 31.83 -19.59 -3.17
C ARG A 547 31.88 -18.11 -2.77
N SER A 548 32.03 -17.82 -1.47
CA SER A 548 32.05 -16.46 -0.90
C SER A 548 30.75 -15.67 -1.08
N TYR A 549 29.62 -16.36 -1.27
CA TYR A 549 28.29 -15.75 -1.24
C TYR A 549 27.67 -15.87 0.14
N VAL A 550 26.81 -14.93 0.50
CA VAL A 550 25.96 -14.93 1.70
C VAL A 550 24.50 -14.79 1.29
N PHE A 551 23.60 -15.38 2.05
CA PHE A 551 22.15 -15.31 1.79
C PHE A 551 21.55 -14.04 2.39
N GLY A 552 21.83 -13.78 3.67
CA GLY A 552 21.52 -12.55 4.39
C GLY A 552 20.15 -12.50 5.04
N ASP A 553 19.12 -13.06 4.40
CA ASP A 553 17.74 -13.03 4.87
C ASP A 553 17.22 -14.42 5.30
N LEU A 554 18.05 -15.26 5.92
CA LEU A 554 17.69 -16.65 6.23
C LEU A 554 16.74 -16.68 7.43
N ARG A 555 15.47 -17.02 7.20
CA ARG A 555 14.41 -17.10 8.23
C ARG A 555 13.25 -17.96 7.75
N ASP A 556 12.38 -18.36 8.67
CA ASP A 556 11.20 -19.21 8.41
C ASP A 556 10.37 -18.71 7.22
N ALA A 557 10.14 -17.39 7.13
CA ALA A 557 9.37 -16.77 6.04
C ALA A 557 9.98 -16.93 4.64
N ASN A 558 11.28 -17.24 4.55
CA ASN A 558 12.02 -17.40 3.30
C ASN A 558 12.45 -18.86 3.03
N ILE A 559 11.91 -19.82 3.80
CA ILE A 559 12.15 -21.25 3.63
C ILE A 559 10.81 -21.94 3.40
N LEU A 560 10.47 -22.19 2.14
CA LEU A 560 9.30 -23.01 1.81
C LEU A 560 9.63 -24.49 2.01
N VAL A 561 8.65 -25.28 2.49
CA VAL A 561 8.80 -26.73 2.65
C VAL A 561 7.78 -27.41 1.74
N ASP A 562 8.27 -28.22 0.79
CA ASP A 562 7.40 -28.96 -0.12
C ASP A 562 6.74 -30.17 0.60
N GLY A 563 5.81 -30.83 -0.10
CA GLY A 563 5.10 -32.00 0.45
C GLY A 563 5.98 -33.22 0.73
N GLN A 564 7.23 -33.21 0.26
CA GLN A 564 8.24 -34.24 0.52
C GLN A 564 9.16 -33.85 1.69
N GLY A 565 8.98 -32.65 2.26
CA GLY A 565 9.78 -32.12 3.34
C GLY A 565 11.17 -31.66 2.90
N ASN A 566 11.33 -31.25 1.63
CA ASN A 566 12.54 -30.61 1.13
C ASN A 566 12.47 -29.09 1.29
N PRO A 567 13.62 -28.43 1.55
CA PRO A 567 13.69 -26.98 1.66
C PRO A 567 13.69 -26.31 0.29
N ASN A 568 13.06 -25.14 0.21
CA ASN A 568 13.11 -24.24 -0.93
C ASN A 568 13.32 -22.82 -0.43
N LEU A 569 14.57 -22.35 -0.45
CA LEU A 569 14.94 -20.97 -0.17
C LEU A 569 14.39 -20.05 -1.26
N ILE A 570 13.76 -18.98 -0.83
CA ILE A 570 13.21 -17.92 -1.65
C ILE A 570 13.74 -16.57 -1.16
N ASP A 571 13.57 -15.52 -1.97
CA ASP A 571 14.00 -14.16 -1.65
C ASP A 571 15.52 -13.96 -1.53
N PHE A 572 16.16 -13.74 -2.68
CA PHE A 572 17.61 -13.51 -2.81
C PHE A 572 17.94 -12.02 -2.99
N ASP A 573 17.08 -11.11 -2.52
CA ASP A 573 17.23 -9.67 -2.73
C ASP A 573 18.42 -9.08 -1.97
N TRP A 574 18.77 -9.68 -0.83
CA TRP A 574 19.89 -9.27 0.02
C TRP A 574 21.15 -10.12 -0.17
N SER A 575 21.05 -11.19 -0.94
CA SER A 575 22.15 -12.10 -1.18
C SER A 575 23.23 -11.47 -2.07
N GLY A 576 24.45 -11.97 -1.95
CA GLY A 576 25.56 -11.53 -2.79
C GLY A 576 26.91 -11.92 -2.23
N ILE A 577 27.97 -11.33 -2.76
CA ILE A 577 29.35 -11.60 -2.32
C ILE A 577 29.53 -11.04 -0.90
N GLU A 578 30.06 -11.86 -0.01
CA GLU A 578 30.33 -11.49 1.38
C GLU A 578 31.15 -10.20 1.47
N GLY A 579 30.72 -9.28 2.35
CA GLY A 579 31.37 -7.98 2.54
C GLY A 579 31.03 -6.90 1.50
N ASN A 580 30.36 -7.26 0.41
CA ASN A 580 29.89 -6.33 -0.63
C ASN A 580 28.37 -6.05 -0.57
N VAL A 581 27.63 -6.82 0.24
CA VAL A 581 26.20 -6.64 0.48
C VAL A 581 25.93 -6.16 1.91
N PHE A 582 24.85 -5.38 2.05
CA PHE A 582 24.49 -4.67 3.28
C PHE A 582 23.02 -4.83 3.58
N TYR A 583 22.67 -4.90 4.87
CA TYR A 583 21.29 -4.84 5.31
C TYR A 583 20.68 -3.46 5.00
N PRO A 584 19.39 -3.40 4.62
CA PRO A 584 18.74 -2.14 4.35
C PRO A 584 18.64 -1.27 5.62
N MET A 585 18.60 0.05 5.45
CA MET A 585 18.52 0.99 6.58
C MET A 585 17.18 0.90 7.33
N ASN A 586 16.14 0.40 6.67
CA ASN A 586 14.81 0.18 7.23
C ASN A 586 14.56 -1.31 7.57
N ILE A 587 15.62 -2.07 7.89
CA ILE A 587 15.47 -3.46 8.35
C ILE A 587 14.50 -3.51 9.55
N ASN A 588 13.62 -4.51 9.57
CA ASN A 588 12.69 -4.68 10.68
C ASN A 588 13.45 -5.24 11.91
N GLU A 589 13.79 -4.36 12.85
CA GLU A 589 14.49 -4.70 14.09
C GLU A 589 13.62 -5.50 15.09
N ARG A 590 12.31 -5.63 14.85
CA ARG A 590 11.41 -6.46 15.68
C ARG A 590 11.58 -7.94 15.43
N ILE A 591 12.10 -8.30 14.25
CA ILE A 591 12.51 -9.67 13.97
C ILE A 591 13.67 -10.00 14.91
N GLY A 592 13.64 -11.18 15.52
CA GLY A 592 14.70 -11.64 16.41
C GLY A 592 15.99 -11.98 15.65
N TRP A 593 16.63 -11.00 15.02
CA TRP A 593 17.90 -11.18 14.34
C TRP A 593 19.00 -11.63 15.30
N VAL A 594 20.00 -12.33 14.75
CA VAL A 594 21.19 -12.72 15.49
C VAL A 594 22.11 -11.53 15.75
N THR A 595 22.95 -11.63 16.77
CA THR A 595 23.95 -10.59 17.08
C THR A 595 24.83 -10.27 15.86
N GLY A 596 25.01 -8.98 15.56
CA GLY A 596 25.78 -8.50 14.42
C GLY A 596 24.94 -7.96 13.26
N VAL A 597 23.67 -8.38 13.15
CA VAL A 597 22.71 -7.83 12.20
C VAL A 597 22.23 -6.46 12.68
N GLN A 598 22.35 -5.44 11.82
CA GLN A 598 21.91 -4.08 12.09
C GLN A 598 21.67 -3.33 10.77
N ALA A 599 20.87 -2.26 10.82
CA ALA A 599 20.61 -1.37 9.69
C ALA A 599 21.92 -0.87 9.04
N GLY A 600 22.06 -1.03 7.72
CA GLY A 600 23.27 -0.64 6.98
C GLY A 600 24.52 -1.48 7.28
N GLY A 601 24.42 -2.48 8.15
CA GLY A 601 25.52 -3.40 8.48
C GLY A 601 25.84 -4.33 7.31
N ARG A 602 27.09 -4.79 7.23
CA ARG A 602 27.50 -5.79 6.23
C ARG A 602 26.83 -7.12 6.50
N ILE A 603 26.43 -7.82 5.44
CA ILE A 603 25.94 -9.18 5.54
C ILE A 603 27.15 -10.12 5.49
N MET A 604 27.27 -10.94 6.54
CA MET A 604 28.40 -11.84 6.77
C MET A 604 27.90 -13.28 6.90
N ARG A 605 28.75 -14.26 6.56
CA ARG A 605 28.37 -15.69 6.62
C ARG A 605 27.94 -16.15 8.01
N ASP A 606 28.51 -15.55 9.05
CA ASP A 606 28.17 -15.87 10.44
C ASP A 606 26.70 -15.56 10.77
N HIS A 607 26.10 -14.57 10.08
CA HIS A 607 24.68 -14.27 10.22
C HIS A 607 23.83 -15.43 9.67
N ASP A 608 24.14 -15.93 8.46
CA ASP A 608 23.44 -17.08 7.86
C ASP A 608 23.57 -18.32 8.75
N VAL A 609 24.78 -18.61 9.24
CA VAL A 609 25.03 -19.77 10.10
C VAL A 609 24.23 -19.68 11.39
N ALA A 610 24.23 -18.52 12.04
CA ALA A 610 23.52 -18.33 13.31
C ALA A 610 22.00 -18.36 13.11
N MET A 611 21.48 -17.73 12.05
CA MET A 611 20.06 -17.79 11.70
C MET A 611 19.61 -19.21 11.33
N LEU A 612 20.44 -19.97 10.61
CA LEU A 612 20.17 -21.37 10.28
C LEU A 612 20.09 -22.23 11.54
N ARG A 613 21.03 -22.07 12.48
CA ARG A 613 20.96 -22.76 13.78
C ARG A 613 19.69 -22.40 14.54
N LYS A 614 19.31 -21.12 14.53
CA LYS A 614 18.08 -20.65 15.17
C LYS A 614 16.84 -21.33 14.58
N PHE A 615 16.72 -21.36 13.25
CA PHE A 615 15.64 -22.05 12.54
C PHE A 615 15.60 -23.56 12.83
N LEU A 616 16.74 -24.25 12.76
CA LEU A 616 16.77 -25.70 13.06
C LEU A 616 16.45 -26.00 14.53
N GLY A 617 16.73 -25.06 15.44
CA GLY A 617 16.35 -25.15 16.84
C GLY A 617 14.83 -25.15 17.05
N THR A 618 14.07 -24.39 16.26
CA THR A 618 12.60 -24.37 16.34
C THR A 618 11.97 -25.61 15.73
N GLN A 619 12.60 -26.22 14.72
CA GLN A 619 12.13 -27.48 14.11
C GLN A 619 12.18 -28.69 15.05
N ASN A 620 13.14 -28.71 15.99
CA ASN A 620 13.37 -29.81 16.94
C ASN A 620 12.48 -29.76 18.19
N GLN A 621 11.63 -28.75 18.35
CA GLN A 621 10.65 -28.72 19.44
C GLN A 621 9.43 -29.58 19.08
N PRO A 622 8.99 -30.50 19.99
CA PRO A 622 7.76 -31.26 19.77
C PRO A 622 6.60 -30.29 19.57
N ALA A 623 5.72 -30.58 18.62
CA ALA A 623 4.48 -29.85 18.46
C ALA A 623 3.70 -29.98 19.77
N ILE A 624 3.69 -28.91 20.58
CA ILE A 624 2.71 -28.79 21.64
C ILE A 624 1.38 -28.65 20.90
N PHE A 625 0.60 -29.73 20.86
CA PHE A 625 -0.82 -29.67 20.53
C PHE A 625 -1.52 -28.93 21.67
N GLY A 626 -1.35 -27.61 21.68
CA GLY A 626 -2.13 -26.66 22.45
C GLY A 626 -2.90 -25.83 21.42
N ASN A 627 -4.22 -25.85 21.52
CA ASN A 627 -5.14 -25.23 20.58
C ASN A 627 -4.66 -23.87 20.04
N ASP A 628 -4.77 -23.75 18.72
CA ASP A 628 -4.43 -22.62 17.87
C ASP A 628 -4.78 -21.25 18.48
N ALA A 629 -3.75 -20.43 18.73
CA ALA A 629 -3.86 -18.97 18.81
C ALA A 629 -2.51 -18.24 18.93
N THR A 630 -1.43 -18.90 19.36
CA THR A 630 -0.22 -18.20 19.81
C THR A 630 0.93 -18.11 18.80
N ARG A 631 0.69 -18.45 17.53
CA ARG A 631 1.72 -18.42 16.46
C ARG A 631 1.66 -17.20 15.54
N LEU A 632 0.76 -16.25 15.79
CA LEU A 632 0.36 -15.18 14.86
C LEU A 632 0.69 -13.74 15.32
N ALA A 633 1.64 -13.55 16.24
CA ALA A 633 1.90 -12.24 16.85
C ALA A 633 3.38 -11.84 16.94
N ALA A 634 4.23 -12.33 16.03
CA ALA A 634 5.58 -11.78 15.89
C ALA A 634 6.17 -11.90 14.45
N GLU A 635 5.54 -11.32 13.41
CA GLU A 635 6.31 -10.89 12.20
C GLU A 635 5.78 -9.62 11.49
#